data_AF-A0A2K2VPT6-F1
#
_entry.id   AF-A0A2K2VPT6-F1
#
_cell.length_a   1.000
_cell.length_b   1.000
_cell.length_c   1.000
_cell.angle_alpha   90.00
_cell.angle_beta   90.00
_cell.angle_gamma   90.00
#
_symmetry.space_group_name_H-M   'P 1'
#
loop_
_entity.id
_entity.type
_entity.pdbx_description
1 polymer ?
#
loop_
_entity_poly.entity_id
_entity_poly.type
_entity_poly.pdbx_seq_one_letter_code
_entity_poly.pdbx_strand_id
1 'polypeptide(L)'
;MVDNESNWFIDICDDVIFMLDNNEFNYTNSTMCNSSIAKFFRDCVNFTISYNNQESNPERFFYNYTQEELLALDIFKALLRDTHELKDIDINNSDDKALLESYFNKIALTLHGATSAQAVQAYNSTHFPMASTVMGTNNNYKKIIRANEKWLGDLALITQQQKRIELEQNFLYQKDIDIKNRIAENHHRTVNLLSNQDLKIWKDQNNKLYYRQKAFEKEQKVSKNEMGDIADFHTKIYDSTSDIEVIEADYIIVSLLPTVRKNIFNPFSNNEFIFISNNLYDRNTFEYTEFLEKRLVHARINQLQQEIINLESQLRYSHAYYQLISHQITDKEDELEWLRASLIVKEKSFIEEYLRLVFQNEEEFYFFIFWLSNFFWTLNKSNMAVVLIGDSETTDILVEYIIKPILINNKKHMSTITNDSLLKESNDDKLLEDKIFYHFNNLGAKTDLRRVSKLLRNIVKPNYITPFQAWDNDEPYIYGELLVTSEKENPHSYLKNIFGSCSVFRVKSMDTILDKLNMEYSQFDKSIADDLNNFVNKLVQYGQYNESPDILNTDEKSYLHTMKNGVLVTPKIDREIDTFVENILSKHTNAFVMIREHGEDMYEELLSNFDEDMIAQPLLSTYFNIISGDMLIPDNVEFIKILQTKADMFKEALNDKSKANGKKRYKIFR
;
A
#
# COMPACT_ATOMS: atom_id res chain seq x y z
N MET A 1 -3.27 12.46 -1.94
CA MET A 1 -4.16 13.50 -1.38
C MET A 1 -3.33 14.50 -0.58
N VAL A 2 -2.76 15.47 -1.29
CA VAL A 2 -2.50 16.83 -0.82
C VAL A 2 -2.63 17.64 -2.11
N ASP A 3 -3.81 18.20 -2.35
CA ASP A 3 -3.97 19.18 -3.42
C ASP A 3 -3.27 20.46 -2.95
N ASN A 4 -2.31 20.92 -3.75
CA ASN A 4 -1.88 22.32 -3.72
C ASN A 4 -3.07 23.12 -4.26
N GLU A 5 -4.03 23.48 -3.41
CA GLU A 5 -5.00 24.50 -3.77
C GLU A 5 -4.23 25.82 -3.91
N SER A 6 -3.94 26.21 -5.16
CA SER A 6 -3.66 27.61 -5.49
C SER A 6 -4.78 28.43 -4.88
N ASN A 7 -4.45 29.42 -4.08
CA ASN A 7 -5.43 30.23 -3.41
C ASN A 7 -6.04 31.16 -4.47
N TRP A 8 -7.04 30.66 -5.21
CA TRP A 8 -7.63 31.30 -6.39
C TRP A 8 -8.04 32.76 -6.16
N PHE A 9 -8.37 33.12 -4.91
CA PHE A 9 -8.68 34.49 -4.48
C PHE A 9 -7.46 35.42 -4.58
N ILE A 10 -6.28 34.92 -4.26
CA ILE A 10 -5.00 35.64 -4.38
C ILE A 10 -4.71 35.88 -5.86
N ASP A 11 -4.82 34.84 -6.68
CA ASP A 11 -4.53 34.90 -8.12
C ASP A 11 -5.40 35.96 -8.83
N ILE A 12 -6.72 35.97 -8.58
CA ILE A 12 -7.63 36.96 -9.19
C ILE A 12 -7.40 38.39 -8.66
N CYS A 13 -7.02 38.55 -7.38
CA CYS A 13 -6.68 39.86 -6.83
C CYS A 13 -5.41 40.41 -7.48
N ASP A 14 -4.40 39.57 -7.68
CA ASP A 14 -3.14 39.95 -8.33
C ASP A 14 -3.35 40.35 -9.80
N ASP A 15 -4.22 39.66 -10.52
CA ASP A 15 -4.60 40.03 -11.89
C ASP A 15 -5.30 41.40 -11.95
N VAL A 16 -6.27 41.66 -11.05
CA VAL A 16 -6.94 42.96 -10.98
C VAL A 16 -5.96 44.07 -10.60
N ILE A 17 -5.03 43.80 -9.67
CA ILE A 17 -3.96 44.73 -9.29
C ILE A 17 -3.08 45.05 -10.51
N PHE A 18 -2.66 44.03 -11.26
CA PHE A 18 -1.85 44.18 -12.46
C PHE A 18 -2.56 45.07 -13.50
N MET A 19 -3.85 44.84 -13.74
CA MET A 19 -4.64 45.66 -14.67
C MET A 19 -4.84 47.11 -14.18
N LEU A 20 -5.03 47.32 -12.87
CA LEU A 20 -5.11 48.66 -12.28
C LEU A 20 -3.78 49.42 -12.42
N ASP A 21 -2.65 48.76 -12.16
CA ASP A 21 -1.30 49.34 -12.28
C ASP A 21 -0.97 49.70 -13.74
N ASN A 22 -1.56 49.00 -14.72
CA ASN A 22 -1.46 49.28 -16.16
C ASN A 22 -2.54 50.24 -16.72
N ASN A 23 -3.42 50.80 -15.87
CA ASN A 23 -4.53 51.68 -16.26
C ASN A 23 -5.54 51.06 -17.25
N GLU A 24 -5.81 49.76 -17.13
CA GLU A 24 -6.68 49.04 -18.08
C GLU A 24 -8.18 49.13 -17.76
N PHE A 25 -8.55 49.73 -16.62
CA PHE A 25 -9.94 49.98 -16.22
C PHE A 25 -10.37 51.44 -16.44
N ASN A 26 -11.60 51.63 -16.90
CA ASN A 26 -12.16 52.92 -17.25
C ASN A 26 -13.21 53.41 -16.22
N TYR A 27 -12.78 54.24 -15.27
CA TYR A 27 -13.66 54.85 -14.27
C TYR A 27 -13.15 56.25 -13.87
N THR A 28 -13.96 57.01 -13.12
CA THR A 28 -13.65 58.42 -12.80
C THR A 28 -12.33 58.53 -12.04
N ASN A 29 -11.44 59.42 -12.49
CA ASN A 29 -10.13 59.66 -11.89
C ASN A 29 -9.26 58.39 -11.75
N SER A 30 -9.41 57.40 -12.65
CA SER A 30 -8.70 56.11 -12.58
C SER A 30 -7.19 56.27 -12.41
N THR A 31 -6.55 57.19 -13.14
CA THR A 31 -5.11 57.49 -13.02
C THR A 31 -4.68 58.00 -11.64
N MET A 32 -5.58 58.59 -10.85
CA MET A 32 -5.31 59.02 -9.48
C MET A 32 -5.72 57.97 -8.43
N CYS A 33 -6.78 57.20 -8.69
CA CYS A 33 -7.36 56.26 -7.74
C CYS A 33 -6.81 54.83 -7.82
N ASN A 34 -6.23 54.41 -8.96
CA ASN A 34 -5.75 53.04 -9.18
C ASN A 34 -4.83 52.56 -8.05
N SER A 35 -3.89 53.40 -7.60
CA SER A 35 -2.97 53.06 -6.51
C SER A 35 -3.67 52.80 -5.18
N SER A 36 -4.74 53.52 -4.88
CA SER A 36 -5.51 53.38 -3.63
C SER A 36 -6.47 52.18 -3.69
N ILE A 37 -7.04 51.89 -4.86
CA ILE A 37 -7.88 50.70 -5.06
C ILE A 37 -7.04 49.42 -5.07
N ALA A 38 -5.89 49.42 -5.75
CA ALA A 38 -4.95 48.30 -5.74
C ALA A 38 -4.40 48.04 -4.33
N LYS A 39 -4.27 49.07 -3.50
CA LYS A 39 -3.95 48.91 -2.06
C LYS A 39 -5.03 48.08 -1.34
N PHE A 40 -6.32 48.32 -1.56
CA PHE A 40 -7.39 47.53 -0.92
C PHE A 40 -7.33 46.05 -1.27
N PHE A 41 -7.07 45.71 -2.54
CA PHE A 41 -6.87 44.31 -2.96
C PHE A 41 -5.63 43.70 -2.28
N ARG A 42 -4.49 44.41 -2.25
CA ARG A 42 -3.26 43.94 -1.59
C ARG A 42 -3.46 43.70 -0.09
N ASP A 43 -4.10 44.63 0.60
CA ASP A 43 -4.32 44.52 2.04
C ASP A 43 -5.31 43.38 2.38
N CYS A 44 -6.28 43.11 1.49
CA CYS A 44 -7.15 41.94 1.61
C CYS A 44 -6.45 40.61 1.33
N VAL A 45 -5.56 40.53 0.33
CA VAL A 45 -4.72 39.34 0.10
C VAL A 45 -3.86 39.05 1.33
N ASN A 46 -3.21 40.07 1.87
CA ASN A 46 -2.38 39.94 3.08
C ASN A 46 -3.19 39.51 4.31
N PHE A 47 -4.40 40.06 4.47
CA PHE A 47 -5.34 39.62 5.50
C PHE A 47 -5.69 38.13 5.36
N THR A 48 -6.04 37.67 4.17
CA THR A 48 -6.43 36.27 3.91
C THR A 48 -5.27 35.30 4.18
N ILE A 49 -4.06 35.63 3.75
CA ILE A 49 -2.85 34.82 4.04
C ILE A 49 -2.60 34.74 5.55
N SER A 50 -2.62 35.89 6.24
CA SER A 50 -2.39 35.96 7.69
C SER A 50 -3.46 35.20 8.48
N TYR A 51 -4.72 35.28 8.05
CA TYR A 51 -5.84 34.54 8.64
C TYR A 51 -5.69 33.02 8.45
N ASN A 52 -5.36 32.56 7.24
CA ASN A 52 -5.16 31.13 6.95
C ASN A 52 -3.97 30.54 7.73
N ASN A 53 -2.94 31.36 7.98
CA ASN A 53 -1.79 30.99 8.80
C ASN A 53 -2.04 31.10 10.31
N GLN A 54 -3.28 31.42 10.75
CA GLN A 54 -3.70 31.55 12.14
C GLN A 54 -2.86 32.55 12.96
N GLU A 55 -2.42 33.65 12.34
CA GLU A 55 -1.70 34.70 13.05
C GLU A 55 -2.61 35.40 14.08
N SER A 56 -2.03 35.85 15.20
CA SER A 56 -2.77 36.41 16.34
C SER A 56 -3.54 37.72 16.06
N ASN A 57 -3.25 38.43 14.97
CA ASN A 57 -3.94 39.66 14.60
C ASN A 57 -3.91 39.90 13.07
N PRO A 58 -4.78 39.24 12.30
CA PRO A 58 -4.81 39.36 10.85
C PRO A 58 -5.41 40.70 10.39
N GLU A 59 -6.27 41.35 11.18
CA GLU A 59 -6.95 42.61 10.80
C GLU A 59 -6.04 43.85 10.80
N ARG A 60 -4.78 43.71 11.23
CA ARG A 60 -3.83 44.82 11.37
C ARG A 60 -3.67 45.67 10.10
N PHE A 61 -3.86 45.08 8.93
CA PHE A 61 -3.75 45.74 7.63
C PHE A 61 -4.80 46.85 7.40
N PHE A 62 -5.88 46.87 8.19
CA PHE A 62 -6.94 47.89 8.06
C PHE A 62 -6.87 49.00 9.12
N TYR A 63 -5.95 48.91 10.10
CA TYR A 63 -5.97 49.78 11.28
C TYR A 63 -5.63 51.25 11.02
N ASN A 64 -4.90 51.54 9.95
CA ASN A 64 -4.41 52.88 9.62
C ASN A 64 -5.22 53.58 8.52
N TYR A 65 -6.42 53.06 8.20
CA TYR A 65 -7.25 53.64 7.14
C TYR A 65 -7.81 55.00 7.59
N THR A 66 -7.78 56.00 6.69
CA THR A 66 -8.50 57.26 6.92
C THR A 66 -10.02 57.03 6.97
N GLN A 67 -10.79 58.01 7.41
CA GLN A 67 -12.26 57.90 7.41
C GLN A 67 -12.82 57.68 5.99
N GLU A 68 -12.22 58.32 5.00
CA GLU A 68 -12.56 58.15 3.58
C GLU A 68 -12.13 56.77 3.07
N GLU A 69 -10.95 56.26 3.47
CA GLU A 69 -10.49 54.92 3.15
C GLU A 69 -11.35 53.83 3.82
N LEU A 70 -11.87 54.05 5.03
CA LEU A 70 -12.80 53.15 5.71
C LEU A 70 -14.16 53.08 5.02
N LEU A 71 -14.71 54.23 4.62
CA LEU A 71 -15.96 54.29 3.82
C LEU A 71 -15.78 53.64 2.45
N ALA A 72 -14.62 53.83 1.82
CA ALA A 72 -14.26 53.17 0.58
C ALA A 72 -14.06 51.66 0.76
N LEU A 73 -13.48 51.23 1.88
CA LEU A 73 -13.32 49.82 2.25
C LEU A 73 -14.67 49.13 2.44
N ASP A 74 -15.68 49.81 2.96
CA ASP A 74 -17.04 49.24 3.07
C ASP A 74 -17.67 49.00 1.68
N ILE A 75 -17.44 49.90 0.72
CA ILE A 75 -17.85 49.71 -0.68
C ILE A 75 -17.07 48.55 -1.32
N PHE A 76 -15.78 48.44 -1.01
CA PHE A 76 -14.93 47.33 -1.46
C PHE A 76 -15.37 45.98 -0.88
N LYS A 77 -15.71 45.92 0.41
CA LYS A 77 -16.27 44.72 1.04
C LYS A 77 -17.63 44.34 0.44
N ALA A 78 -18.43 45.33 0.03
CA ALA A 78 -19.66 45.09 -0.70
C ALA A 78 -19.40 44.48 -2.09
N LEU A 79 -18.38 44.96 -2.82
CA LEU A 79 -17.92 44.30 -4.06
C LEU A 79 -17.65 42.82 -3.81
N LEU A 80 -16.79 42.49 -2.85
CA LEU A 80 -16.43 41.10 -2.52
C LEU A 80 -17.61 40.22 -2.10
N ARG A 81 -18.72 40.82 -1.64
CA ARG A 81 -19.92 40.11 -1.19
C ARG A 81 -20.94 39.92 -2.32
N ASP A 82 -21.11 40.95 -3.14
CA ASP A 82 -22.02 40.96 -4.29
C ASP A 82 -21.48 40.10 -5.44
N THR A 83 -20.15 39.98 -5.53
CA THR A 83 -19.44 38.98 -6.35
C THR A 83 -19.04 37.84 -5.40
N HIS A 84 -19.91 36.85 -5.18
CA HIS A 84 -19.90 35.83 -4.10
C HIS A 84 -18.55 35.12 -3.77
N GLU A 85 -17.56 35.88 -3.28
CA GLU A 85 -16.13 35.66 -3.44
C GLU A 85 -15.70 35.82 -4.92
N LEU A 86 -14.58 36.49 -5.20
CA LEU A 86 -14.09 36.88 -6.55
C LEU A 86 -13.88 35.71 -7.55
N LYS A 87 -14.36 34.51 -7.23
CA LYS A 87 -14.16 33.22 -7.88
C LYS A 87 -14.76 33.14 -9.28
N ASP A 88 -15.83 33.90 -9.49
CA ASP A 88 -16.61 33.91 -10.73
C ASP A 88 -16.31 35.13 -11.61
N ILE A 89 -15.38 36.00 -11.22
CA ILE A 89 -14.97 37.15 -12.04
C ILE A 89 -13.99 36.69 -13.10
N ASP A 90 -14.36 36.83 -14.37
CA ASP A 90 -13.42 36.74 -15.49
C ASP A 90 -13.03 38.16 -15.93
N ILE A 91 -11.77 38.54 -15.68
CA ILE A 91 -11.21 39.85 -16.06
C ILE A 91 -11.24 40.11 -17.58
N ASN A 92 -11.42 39.07 -18.40
CA ASN A 92 -11.54 39.17 -19.85
C ASN A 92 -12.99 39.31 -20.32
N ASN A 93 -13.96 39.10 -19.44
CA ASN A 93 -15.37 39.30 -19.73
C ASN A 93 -15.73 40.79 -19.61
N SER A 94 -16.34 41.36 -20.65
CA SER A 94 -16.70 42.79 -20.69
C SER A 94 -17.74 43.19 -19.64
N ASP A 95 -18.64 42.29 -19.27
CA ASP A 95 -19.70 42.56 -18.29
C ASP A 95 -19.13 42.55 -16.86
N ASP A 96 -18.22 41.61 -16.56
CA ASP A 96 -17.52 41.55 -15.26
C ASP A 96 -16.55 42.71 -15.10
N LYS A 97 -15.87 43.11 -16.19
CA LYS A 97 -15.05 44.32 -16.22
C LYS A 97 -15.89 45.58 -15.97
N ALA A 98 -17.06 45.70 -16.59
CA ALA A 98 -17.97 46.81 -16.36
C ALA A 98 -18.52 46.83 -14.92
N LEU A 99 -18.76 45.65 -14.33
CA LEU A 99 -19.14 45.51 -12.93
C LEU A 99 -18.03 46.04 -12.01
N LEU A 100 -16.79 45.58 -12.19
CA LEU A 100 -15.62 46.07 -11.44
C LEU A 100 -15.44 47.58 -11.58
N GLU A 101 -15.50 48.11 -12.81
CA GLU A 101 -15.41 49.55 -13.09
C GLU A 101 -16.51 50.34 -12.36
N SER A 102 -17.72 49.79 -12.24
CA SER A 102 -18.81 50.44 -11.50
C SER A 102 -18.52 50.58 -10.00
N TYR A 103 -17.89 49.58 -9.38
CA TYR A 103 -17.48 49.63 -7.98
C TYR A 103 -16.24 50.51 -7.79
N PHE A 104 -15.26 50.44 -8.70
CA PHE A 104 -14.10 51.33 -8.68
C PHE A 104 -14.53 52.79 -8.81
N ASN A 105 -15.54 53.08 -9.61
CA ASN A 105 -16.11 54.42 -9.71
C ASN A 105 -16.76 54.88 -8.39
N LYS A 106 -17.51 54.01 -7.70
CA LYS A 106 -18.08 54.31 -6.37
C LYS A 106 -16.99 54.54 -5.32
N ILE A 107 -15.94 53.72 -5.33
CA ILE A 107 -14.79 53.85 -4.44
C ILE A 107 -14.06 55.16 -4.72
N ALA A 108 -13.77 55.47 -5.99
CA ALA A 108 -13.09 56.69 -6.40
C ALA A 108 -13.86 57.96 -6.01
N LEU A 109 -15.19 57.97 -6.17
CA LEU A 109 -16.04 59.09 -5.76
C LEU A 109 -16.05 59.28 -4.22
N THR A 110 -15.93 58.18 -3.47
CA THR A 110 -15.86 58.21 -1.99
C THR A 110 -14.51 58.71 -1.49
N LEU A 111 -13.42 58.30 -2.14
CA LEU A 111 -12.06 58.76 -1.83
C LEU A 111 -11.84 60.25 -2.17
N HIS A 112 -12.59 60.81 -3.13
CA HIS A 112 -12.41 62.18 -3.59
C HIS A 112 -13.51 63.19 -3.23
N GLY A 113 -14.57 62.77 -2.53
CA GLY A 113 -15.58 63.66 -1.96
C GLY A 113 -16.20 64.67 -2.94
N ALA A 114 -17.09 64.24 -3.85
CA ALA A 114 -17.84 65.14 -4.71
C ALA A 114 -19.36 65.06 -4.44
N THR A 115 -19.94 66.10 -3.82
CA THR A 115 -21.40 66.28 -3.77
C THR A 115 -21.93 66.80 -5.11
N SER A 116 -22.82 66.05 -5.76
CA SER A 116 -23.89 66.60 -6.60
C SER A 116 -25.10 65.65 -6.73
N ALA A 117 -26.18 66.07 -6.06
CA ALA A 117 -27.60 65.82 -6.37
C ALA A 117 -28.15 64.37 -6.39
N GLN A 118 -28.58 63.88 -5.22
CA GLN A 118 -29.93 63.31 -4.98
C GLN A 118 -30.09 62.89 -3.51
N ALA A 119 -30.69 63.76 -2.68
CA ALA A 119 -31.40 63.37 -1.47
C ALA A 119 -32.30 64.55 -1.05
N VAL A 120 -33.42 64.69 -1.75
CA VAL A 120 -34.54 65.54 -1.34
C VAL A 120 -35.40 64.71 -0.37
N GLN A 121 -35.72 65.31 0.79
CA GLN A 121 -36.73 64.94 1.79
C GLN A 121 -36.35 63.76 2.73
N ALA A 122 -36.43 63.86 4.07
CA ALA A 122 -37.29 64.71 4.89
C ALA A 122 -36.81 64.87 6.35
N TYR A 123 -37.25 66.00 6.94
CA TYR A 123 -37.37 66.37 8.37
C TYR A 123 -36.15 66.82 9.20
N ASN A 124 -35.98 68.16 9.24
CA ASN A 124 -36.10 69.08 10.40
C ASN A 124 -35.66 68.57 11.79
N SER A 125 -35.02 69.33 12.69
CA SER A 125 -34.84 70.77 12.92
C SER A 125 -33.85 70.87 14.11
N THR A 126 -32.99 71.88 14.29
CA THR A 126 -33.33 73.22 14.81
C THR A 126 -32.12 74.17 14.70
N HIS A 127 -32.30 75.32 14.02
CA HIS A 127 -32.12 76.69 14.53
C HIS A 127 -30.89 77.01 15.44
N PHE A 128 -30.09 78.08 15.27
CA PHE A 128 -30.38 79.45 14.80
C PHE A 128 -29.03 80.24 14.64
N PRO A 129 -28.99 81.55 14.29
CA PRO A 129 -28.42 82.08 13.04
C PRO A 129 -27.15 82.96 13.24
N MET A 130 -26.53 83.43 12.14
CA MET A 130 -26.57 84.87 11.84
C MET A 130 -26.02 85.21 10.45
N ALA A 131 -26.71 86.18 9.85
CA ALA A 131 -26.45 86.75 8.54
C ALA A 131 -25.14 87.54 8.48
N SER A 132 -24.65 87.62 7.24
CA SER A 132 -23.62 88.50 6.72
C SER A 132 -23.72 89.96 7.20
N THR A 133 -22.58 90.58 7.52
CA THR A 133 -22.13 91.84 6.89
C THR A 133 -20.67 92.20 7.23
N VAL A 134 -19.84 92.24 6.19
CA VAL A 134 -18.79 93.22 5.81
C VAL A 134 -17.83 93.83 6.86
N MET A 135 -16.53 93.78 6.48
CA MET A 135 -15.36 94.60 6.87
C MET A 135 -14.60 94.28 8.18
N GLY A 136 -13.30 93.99 8.01
CA GLY A 136 -12.29 94.03 9.07
C GLY A 136 -11.15 93.04 8.87
N THR A 137 -10.08 93.44 8.18
CA THR A 137 -8.81 92.71 8.10
C THR A 137 -8.21 92.54 9.50
N ASN A 138 -8.36 91.35 10.10
CA ASN A 138 -7.80 91.04 11.40
C ASN A 138 -6.63 90.04 11.26
N ASN A 139 -5.41 90.51 11.58
CA ASN A 139 -4.13 89.79 11.46
C ASN A 139 -4.11 88.44 12.22
N ASN A 140 -5.01 88.22 13.17
CA ASN A 140 -5.12 86.95 13.91
C ASN A 140 -5.68 85.80 13.05
N TYR A 141 -6.64 86.04 12.16
CA TYR A 141 -7.20 84.97 11.32
C TYR A 141 -6.19 84.47 10.28
N LYS A 142 -5.37 85.36 9.70
CA LYS A 142 -4.27 84.94 8.81
C LYS A 142 -3.19 84.13 9.52
N LYS A 143 -2.91 84.40 10.81
CA LYS A 143 -2.00 83.57 11.61
C LYS A 143 -2.59 82.20 11.92
N ILE A 144 -3.87 82.12 12.25
CA ILE A 144 -4.58 80.85 12.52
C ILE A 144 -4.67 80.01 11.25
N ILE A 145 -5.00 80.60 10.11
CA ILE A 145 -5.04 79.90 8.81
C ILE A 145 -3.66 79.34 8.46
N ARG A 146 -2.58 80.13 8.58
CA ARG A 146 -1.21 79.64 8.33
C ARG A 146 -0.76 78.57 9.32
N ALA A 147 -1.19 78.64 10.58
CA ALA A 147 -0.90 77.61 11.58
C ALA A 147 -1.64 76.30 11.28
N ASN A 148 -2.89 76.39 10.83
CA ASN A 148 -3.69 75.23 10.42
C ASN A 148 -3.18 74.62 9.10
N GLU A 149 -2.77 75.43 8.13
CA GLU A 149 -2.13 74.96 6.89
C GLU A 149 -0.80 74.26 7.19
N LYS A 150 0.00 74.81 8.11
CA LYS A 150 1.24 74.17 8.57
C LYS A 150 0.94 72.86 9.31
N TRP A 151 -0.05 72.85 10.20
CA TRP A 151 -0.47 71.64 10.92
C TRP A 151 -0.99 70.55 9.98
N LEU A 152 -1.76 70.91 8.95
CA LEU A 152 -2.20 69.99 7.89
C LEU A 152 -1.02 69.46 7.05
N GLY A 153 -0.04 70.30 6.74
CA GLY A 153 1.20 69.89 6.08
C GLY A 153 2.05 68.95 6.94
N ASP A 154 2.16 69.24 8.24
CA ASP A 154 2.84 68.38 9.21
C ASP A 154 2.08 67.03 9.37
N LEU A 155 0.74 67.04 9.38
CA LEU A 155 -0.09 65.83 9.44
C LEU A 155 0.10 64.95 8.19
N ALA A 156 0.09 65.55 6.99
CA ALA A 156 0.32 64.84 5.73
C ALA A 156 1.71 64.21 5.66
N LEU A 157 2.73 64.90 6.19
CA LEU A 157 4.08 64.37 6.32
C LEU A 157 4.13 63.18 7.30
N ILE A 158 3.44 63.27 8.44
CA ILE A 158 3.36 62.17 9.42
C ILE A 158 2.64 60.95 8.81
N THR A 159 1.52 61.13 8.11
CA THR A 159 0.81 60.04 7.43
C THR A 159 1.68 59.39 6.34
N GLN A 160 2.45 60.17 5.59
CA GLN A 160 3.38 59.64 4.59
C GLN A 160 4.55 58.86 5.23
N GLN A 161 5.05 59.31 6.38
CA GLN A 161 6.06 58.59 7.16
C GLN A 161 5.51 57.28 7.72
N GLN A 162 4.28 57.27 8.24
CA GLN A 162 3.61 56.06 8.71
C GLN A 162 3.43 55.03 7.58
N LYS A 163 2.94 55.45 6.40
CA LYS A 163 2.83 54.56 5.22
C LYS A 163 4.18 53.98 4.80
N ARG A 164 5.28 54.75 4.89
CA ARG A 164 6.64 54.24 4.62
C ARG A 164 7.11 53.22 5.67
N ILE A 165 6.88 53.50 6.94
CA ILE A 165 7.23 52.57 8.04
C ILE A 165 6.47 51.26 7.88
N GLU A 166 5.19 51.30 7.53
CA GLU A 166 4.35 50.12 7.33
C GLU A 166 4.80 49.28 6.12
N LEU A 167 5.12 49.92 4.98
CA LEU A 167 5.69 49.23 3.82
C LEU A 167 7.03 48.57 4.14
N GLU A 168 7.88 49.25 4.90
CA GLU A 168 9.19 48.73 5.29
C GLU A 168 9.06 47.58 6.31
N GLN A 169 8.10 47.66 7.24
CA GLN A 169 7.76 46.56 8.15
C GLN A 169 7.24 45.32 7.39
N ASN A 170 6.34 45.51 6.42
CA ASN A 170 5.82 44.43 5.58
C ASN A 170 6.93 43.81 4.71
N PHE A 171 7.81 44.64 4.13
CA PHE A 171 8.97 44.15 3.39
C PHE A 171 9.91 43.33 4.26
N LEU A 172 10.21 43.78 5.48
CA LEU A 172 11.04 43.03 6.43
C LEU A 172 10.36 41.73 6.88
N TYR A 173 9.04 41.74 7.08
CA TYR A 173 8.25 40.57 7.44
C TYR A 173 8.27 39.51 6.32
N GLN A 174 8.00 39.93 5.08
CA GLN A 174 8.04 39.04 3.93
C GLN A 174 9.44 38.45 3.74
N LYS A 175 10.47 39.28 3.88
CA LYS A 175 11.86 38.82 3.83
C LYS A 175 12.18 37.78 4.90
N ASP A 176 11.65 37.93 6.13
CA ASP A 176 11.83 36.94 7.21
C ASP A 176 11.11 35.62 6.91
N ILE A 177 9.90 35.68 6.34
CA ILE A 177 9.16 34.49 5.86
C ILE A 177 9.96 33.79 4.77
N ASP A 178 10.41 34.52 3.75
CA ASP A 178 11.16 33.96 2.63
C ASP A 178 12.44 33.26 3.12
N ILE A 179 13.12 33.84 4.12
CA ILE A 179 14.28 33.23 4.75
C ILE A 179 13.90 31.90 5.45
N LYS A 180 12.82 31.89 6.23
CA LYS A 180 12.37 30.67 6.93
C LYS A 180 11.92 29.57 5.97
N ASN A 181 11.24 29.94 4.88
CA ASN A 181 10.85 29.00 3.84
C ASN A 181 12.07 28.41 3.14
N ARG A 182 13.03 29.25 2.73
CA ARG A 182 14.30 28.78 2.15
C ARG A 182 15.08 27.86 3.09
N ILE A 183 15.05 28.15 4.39
CA ILE A 183 15.64 27.29 5.42
C ILE A 183 14.99 25.91 5.43
N ALA A 184 13.66 25.87 5.46
CA ALA A 184 12.92 24.61 5.46
C ALA A 184 13.13 23.84 4.15
N GLU A 185 13.05 24.51 3.00
CA GLU A 185 13.30 23.90 1.69
C GLU A 185 14.69 23.27 1.61
N ASN A 186 15.74 23.97 2.07
CA ASN A 186 17.09 23.41 2.08
C ASN A 186 17.23 22.21 3.01
N HIS A 187 16.59 22.23 4.18
CA HIS A 187 16.50 21.04 5.03
C HIS A 187 15.88 19.84 4.30
N HIS A 188 14.72 20.03 3.66
CA HIS A 188 14.05 18.96 2.92
C HIS A 188 14.89 18.46 1.74
N ARG A 189 15.56 19.37 1.02
CA ARG A 189 16.50 19.03 -0.06
C ARG A 189 17.61 18.12 0.44
N THR A 190 18.27 18.48 1.55
CA THR A 190 19.33 17.67 2.15
C THR A 190 18.82 16.30 2.62
N VAL A 191 17.67 16.24 3.31
CA VAL A 191 17.05 14.97 3.75
C VAL A 191 16.66 14.08 2.56
N ASN A 192 16.16 14.67 1.48
CA ASN A 192 15.82 13.94 0.25
C ASN A 192 17.07 13.39 -0.45
N LEU A 193 18.18 14.12 -0.47
CA LEU A 193 19.45 13.62 -0.99
C LEU A 193 19.92 12.37 -0.24
N LEU A 194 19.83 12.38 1.11
CA LEU A 194 20.13 11.20 1.92
C LEU A 194 19.16 10.05 1.63
N SER A 195 17.87 10.36 1.52
CA SER A 195 16.85 9.35 1.21
C SER A 195 17.07 8.70 -0.16
N ASN A 196 17.57 9.45 -1.15
CA ASN A 196 17.94 8.94 -2.48
C ASN A 196 19.18 8.03 -2.44
N GLN A 197 20.02 8.14 -1.41
CA GLN A 197 21.11 7.21 -1.13
C GLN A 197 20.65 6.04 -0.25
N ASP A 198 19.34 5.93 -0.03
CA ASP A 198 18.72 4.98 0.89
C ASP A 198 19.24 5.11 2.32
N LEU A 199 19.53 6.34 2.75
CA LEU A 199 19.82 6.68 4.14
C LEU A 199 18.67 7.48 4.73
N LYS A 200 18.10 7.01 5.84
CA LYS A 200 17.03 7.74 6.55
C LYS A 200 17.41 8.02 7.97
N ILE A 201 16.99 9.20 8.42
CA ILE A 201 17.24 9.73 9.76
C ILE A 201 15.90 10.21 10.31
N TRP A 202 15.65 9.90 11.58
CA TRP A 202 14.44 10.32 12.28
C TRP A 202 14.69 10.49 13.77
N LYS A 203 13.68 10.96 14.50
CA LYS A 203 13.68 11.00 15.96
C LYS A 203 12.55 10.16 16.54
N ASP A 204 12.73 9.65 17.76
CA ASP A 204 11.61 9.08 18.52
C ASP A 204 10.82 10.18 19.26
N GLN A 205 9.75 9.80 19.94
CA GLN A 205 8.92 10.71 20.75
C GLN A 205 9.68 11.37 21.92
N ASN A 206 10.86 10.87 22.27
CA ASN A 206 11.75 11.43 23.29
C ASN A 206 12.88 12.27 22.68
N ASN A 207 12.76 12.66 21.40
CA ASN A 207 13.78 13.37 20.62
C ASN A 207 15.14 12.67 20.52
N LYS A 208 15.21 11.35 20.73
CA LYS A 208 16.44 10.59 20.45
C LYS A 208 16.53 10.33 18.96
N LEU A 209 17.72 10.46 18.40
CA LEU A 209 17.96 10.32 16.97
C LEU A 209 18.34 8.89 16.60
N TYR A 210 17.82 8.47 15.46
CA TYR A 210 18.09 7.16 14.87
C TYR A 210 18.32 7.32 13.37
N TYR A 211 19.05 6.37 12.81
CA TYR A 211 19.23 6.24 11.38
C TYR A 211 19.29 4.78 10.95
N ARG A 212 19.22 4.57 9.63
CA ARG A 212 19.43 3.29 8.96
C ARG A 212 20.13 3.53 7.62
N GLN A 213 21.06 2.64 7.25
CA GLN A 213 21.89 2.80 6.06
C GLN A 213 21.24 2.28 4.77
N LYS A 214 20.30 1.33 4.89
CA LYS A 214 19.44 0.87 3.80
C LYS A 214 18.04 0.58 4.29
N ALA A 215 17.05 0.65 3.41
CA ALA A 215 15.65 0.39 3.69
C ALA A 215 15.46 -0.89 4.51
N PHE A 216 14.57 -0.81 5.50
CA PHE A 216 14.19 -1.93 6.39
C PHE A 216 15.32 -2.55 7.24
N GLU A 217 16.55 -2.03 7.18
CA GLU A 217 17.63 -2.46 8.07
C GLU A 217 17.35 -2.11 9.53
N LYS A 218 18.15 -2.67 10.44
CA LYS A 218 18.02 -2.37 11.86
C LYS A 218 18.36 -0.91 12.12
N GLU A 219 17.47 -0.21 12.82
CA GLU A 219 17.72 1.15 13.29
C GLU A 219 18.93 1.20 14.23
N GLN A 220 19.72 2.27 14.08
CA GLN A 220 20.89 2.54 14.89
C GLN A 220 20.71 3.88 15.58
N LYS A 221 20.90 3.89 16.90
CA LYS A 221 20.86 5.13 17.67
C LYS A 221 22.11 5.96 17.34
N VAL A 222 21.92 7.26 17.17
CA VAL A 222 22.99 8.18 16.79
C VAL A 222 22.91 9.46 17.61
N SER A 223 24.06 10.07 17.92
CA SER A 223 24.12 11.41 18.48
C SER A 223 24.19 12.48 17.38
N LYS A 224 23.85 13.72 17.72
CA LYS A 224 23.95 14.85 16.79
C LYS A 224 25.34 14.99 16.16
N ASN A 225 26.40 14.72 16.94
CA ASN A 225 27.79 14.85 16.46
C ASN A 225 28.14 13.77 15.45
N GLU A 226 27.73 12.53 15.70
CA GLU A 226 27.97 11.39 14.80
C GLU A 226 27.13 11.49 13.51
N MET A 227 26.00 12.19 13.56
CA MET A 227 25.12 12.36 12.39
C MET A 227 25.79 13.12 11.24
N GLY A 228 26.66 14.08 11.55
CA GLY A 228 27.46 14.79 10.55
C GLY A 228 28.42 13.86 9.80
N ASP A 229 28.99 12.86 10.50
CA ASP A 229 29.89 11.87 9.90
C ASP A 229 29.14 10.88 8.99
N ILE A 230 27.84 10.68 9.22
CA ILE A 230 26.99 9.76 8.48
C ILE A 230 26.41 10.41 7.20
N ALA A 231 26.12 11.71 7.25
CA ALA A 231 25.46 12.45 6.17
C ALA A 231 26.44 13.01 5.10
N ASP A 232 27.68 12.51 5.07
CA ASP A 232 28.80 12.96 4.24
C ASP A 232 29.33 14.38 4.62
N PHE A 233 30.64 14.59 4.40
CA PHE A 233 31.55 15.51 5.14
C PHE A 233 31.22 17.02 5.20
N HIS A 234 30.10 17.49 4.64
CA HIS A 234 29.75 18.92 4.59
C HIS A 234 28.35 19.27 5.14
N THR A 235 27.59 18.29 5.64
CA THR A 235 26.24 18.52 6.18
C THR A 235 26.30 19.00 7.63
N LYS A 236 25.86 20.25 7.89
CA LYS A 236 25.75 20.76 9.28
C LYS A 236 24.46 20.26 9.94
N ILE A 237 24.48 20.00 11.25
CA ILE A 237 23.30 19.58 12.01
C ILE A 237 22.91 20.68 13.02
N TYR A 238 21.69 21.20 12.89
CA TYR A 238 21.12 22.24 13.75
C TYR A 238 19.96 21.69 14.59
N ASP A 239 19.70 22.29 15.76
CA ASP A 239 18.57 21.86 16.59
C ASP A 239 17.26 22.48 16.09
N SER A 240 17.30 23.75 15.70
CA SER A 240 16.15 24.53 15.25
C SER A 240 16.48 25.45 14.08
N THR A 241 15.44 26.03 13.47
CA THR A 241 15.58 26.99 12.37
C THR A 241 16.29 28.28 12.77
N SER A 242 16.27 28.66 14.05
CA SER A 242 16.94 29.86 14.56
C SER A 242 18.46 29.73 14.67
N ASP A 243 18.99 28.51 14.63
CA ASP A 243 20.42 28.25 14.83
C ASP A 243 21.23 28.33 13.53
N ILE A 244 20.58 28.60 12.40
CA ILE A 244 21.20 28.52 11.06
C ILE A 244 22.01 29.77 10.77
N GLU A 245 23.31 29.55 10.56
CA GLU A 245 24.27 30.61 10.24
C GLU A 245 24.37 30.88 8.73
N VAL A 246 24.20 29.84 7.90
CA VAL A 246 24.39 29.90 6.44
C VAL A 246 23.24 29.16 5.76
N ILE A 247 22.36 29.91 5.10
CA ILE A 247 21.15 29.36 4.46
C ILE A 247 21.50 28.43 3.28
N GLU A 248 22.57 28.73 2.54
CA GLU A 248 22.94 28.04 1.29
C GLU A 248 23.75 26.73 1.49
N ALA A 249 24.14 26.42 2.74
CA ALA A 249 24.82 25.16 3.03
C ALA A 249 23.85 23.97 3.07
N ASP A 250 24.37 22.75 2.95
CA ASP A 250 23.60 21.54 3.23
C ASP A 250 23.50 21.33 4.74
N TYR A 251 22.28 21.15 5.25
CA TYR A 251 22.06 20.93 6.68
C TYR A 251 20.79 20.17 7.00
N ILE A 252 20.80 19.59 8.20
CA ILE A 252 19.65 18.89 8.79
C ILE A 252 19.24 19.63 10.06
N ILE A 253 17.93 19.84 10.22
CA ILE A 253 17.35 20.50 11.39
C ILE A 253 16.58 19.43 12.19
N VAL A 254 17.06 19.14 13.40
CA VAL A 254 16.51 18.07 14.25
C VAL A 254 15.04 18.31 14.59
N SER A 255 14.61 19.56 14.78
CA SER A 255 13.21 19.89 15.05
C SER A 255 12.27 19.50 13.90
N LEU A 256 12.75 19.50 12.66
CA LEU A 256 11.98 19.21 11.44
C LEU A 256 12.03 17.74 11.00
N LEU A 257 12.95 16.94 11.57
CA LEU A 257 13.01 15.51 11.29
C LEU A 257 11.70 14.79 11.64
N PRO A 258 11.33 13.75 10.87
CA PRO A 258 10.15 12.94 11.16
C PRO A 258 10.24 12.31 12.53
N THR A 259 9.12 12.27 13.23
CA THR A 259 9.01 11.61 14.53
C THR A 259 8.42 10.23 14.34
N VAL A 260 9.14 9.19 14.75
CA VAL A 260 8.63 7.81 14.75
C VAL A 260 8.07 7.48 16.11
N ARG A 261 6.80 7.06 16.14
CA ARG A 261 6.10 6.63 17.34
C ARG A 261 6.59 5.25 17.77
N LYS A 262 6.53 4.25 16.88
CA LYS A 262 6.99 2.88 17.15
C LYS A 262 7.23 2.09 15.87
N ASN A 263 7.84 0.92 16.05
CA ASN A 263 7.90 -0.12 15.03
C ASN A 263 6.58 -0.90 15.01
N ILE A 264 6.05 -1.16 13.81
CA ILE A 264 4.85 -1.97 13.58
C ILE A 264 5.12 -3.04 12.52
N PHE A 265 4.32 -4.09 12.52
CA PHE A 265 4.30 -5.07 11.43
C PHE A 265 3.09 -4.77 10.53
N ASN A 266 3.34 -4.14 9.38
CA ASN A 266 2.31 -3.77 8.42
C ASN A 266 2.53 -4.48 7.08
N PRO A 267 1.89 -5.62 6.84
CA PRO A 267 1.99 -6.30 5.57
C PRO A 267 1.22 -5.59 4.44
N PHE A 268 0.37 -4.61 4.71
CA PHE A 268 -0.48 -4.00 3.68
C PHE A 268 0.19 -2.86 2.90
N SER A 269 1.38 -2.43 3.33
CA SER A 269 2.13 -1.36 2.68
C SER A 269 3.59 -1.77 2.51
N ASN A 270 4.16 -1.49 1.33
CA ASN A 270 5.58 -1.61 1.08
C ASN A 270 6.40 -0.40 1.56
N ASN A 271 5.75 0.58 2.21
CA ASN A 271 6.45 1.74 2.77
C ASN A 271 7.05 1.40 4.14
N GLU A 272 8.32 1.75 4.34
CA GLU A 272 8.99 1.63 5.65
C GLU A 272 8.45 2.65 6.66
N PHE A 273 8.01 3.83 6.23
CA PHE A 273 7.50 4.89 7.11
C PHE A 273 6.03 5.17 6.77
N ILE A 274 5.14 4.81 7.70
CA ILE A 274 3.69 4.95 7.57
C ILE A 274 3.26 6.25 8.24
N PHE A 275 2.77 7.20 7.46
CA PHE A 275 2.32 8.49 7.96
C PHE A 275 1.08 8.34 8.85
N ILE A 276 1.06 9.07 9.97
CA ILE A 276 -0.08 9.17 10.89
C ILE A 276 -0.68 10.58 10.81
N SER A 277 0.07 11.59 11.26
CA SER A 277 -0.35 13.00 11.29
C SER A 277 0.83 13.90 11.69
N ASN A 278 0.88 15.17 11.28
CA ASN A 278 1.82 16.17 11.82
C ASN A 278 3.29 15.70 11.93
N ASN A 279 3.85 15.17 10.84
CA ASN A 279 5.22 14.62 10.80
C ASN A 279 5.48 13.44 11.78
N LEU A 280 4.42 12.80 12.29
CA LEU A 280 4.45 11.57 13.07
C LEU A 280 4.23 10.36 12.16
N TYR A 281 5.05 9.33 12.35
CA TYR A 281 5.05 8.10 11.58
C TYR A 281 5.12 6.87 12.48
N ASP A 282 4.61 5.74 12.00
CA ASP A 282 5.06 4.43 12.46
C ASP A 282 6.08 3.87 11.47
N ARG A 283 7.02 3.07 11.97
CA ARG A 283 8.02 2.40 11.14
C ARG A 283 7.59 0.95 10.87
N ASN A 284 7.31 0.62 9.63
CA ASN A 284 7.00 -0.72 9.19
C ASN A 284 8.27 -1.60 9.18
N THR A 285 8.13 -2.80 9.74
CA THR A 285 9.20 -3.80 9.82
C THR A 285 9.07 -4.93 8.82
N PHE A 286 7.98 -4.95 8.03
CA PHE A 286 7.75 -5.91 6.96
C PHE A 286 8.25 -5.37 5.63
N GLU A 287 9.20 -6.09 5.04
CA GLU A 287 9.78 -5.79 3.74
C GLU A 287 9.22 -6.76 2.71
N TYR A 288 8.80 -6.22 1.57
CA TYR A 288 8.26 -7.00 0.47
C TYR A 288 9.40 -7.67 -0.32
N THR A 289 9.07 -8.77 -1.00
CA THR A 289 9.88 -9.25 -2.13
C THR A 289 9.54 -8.41 -3.36
N GLU A 290 10.43 -8.36 -4.36
CA GLU A 290 10.14 -7.74 -5.66
C GLU A 290 8.88 -8.32 -6.32
N PHE A 291 8.60 -9.61 -6.09
CA PHE A 291 7.39 -10.27 -6.57
C PHE A 291 6.13 -9.81 -5.84
N LEU A 292 6.18 -9.65 -4.50
CA LEU A 292 5.04 -9.20 -3.72
C LEU A 292 4.66 -7.76 -4.05
N GLU A 293 5.62 -6.90 -4.41
CA GLU A 293 5.36 -5.51 -4.83
C GLU A 293 4.42 -5.42 -6.03
N LYS A 294 4.43 -6.44 -6.91
CA LYS A 294 3.58 -6.45 -8.11
C LYS A 294 2.08 -6.37 -7.83
N ARG A 295 1.64 -6.76 -6.62
CA ARG A 295 0.23 -6.61 -6.22
C ARG A 295 -0.24 -5.14 -6.21
N LEU A 296 0.67 -4.19 -6.04
CA LEU A 296 0.37 -2.76 -5.95
C LEU A 296 0.31 -2.09 -7.33
N VAL A 297 0.80 -2.74 -8.38
CA VAL A 297 0.96 -2.15 -9.73
C VAL A 297 -0.38 -1.70 -10.31
N HIS A 298 -1.46 -2.47 -10.13
CA HIS A 298 -2.78 -2.08 -10.62
C HIS A 298 -3.31 -0.79 -9.96
N ALA A 299 -3.11 -0.65 -8.65
CA ALA A 299 -3.52 0.55 -7.93
C ALA A 299 -2.73 1.76 -8.44
N ARG A 300 -1.43 1.60 -8.70
CA ARG A 300 -0.57 2.64 -9.27
C ARG A 300 -0.96 3.01 -10.69
N ILE A 301 -1.28 2.03 -11.55
CA ILE A 301 -1.81 2.25 -12.90
C ILE A 301 -3.08 3.11 -12.84
N ASN A 302 -4.05 2.73 -12.01
CA ASN A 302 -5.29 3.49 -11.87
C ASN A 302 -5.03 4.92 -11.36
N GLN A 303 -4.12 5.08 -10.41
CA GLN A 303 -3.73 6.39 -9.89
C GLN A 303 -3.09 7.25 -10.98
N LEU A 304 -2.11 6.73 -11.72
CA LEU A 304 -1.43 7.44 -12.81
C LEU A 304 -2.41 7.88 -13.88
N GLN A 305 -3.37 7.02 -14.25
CA GLN A 305 -4.42 7.39 -15.21
C GLN A 305 -5.23 8.60 -14.73
N GLN A 306 -5.61 8.65 -13.45
CA GLN A 306 -6.32 9.81 -12.90
C GLN A 306 -5.44 11.06 -12.81
N GLU A 307 -4.17 10.92 -12.43
CA GLU A 307 -3.20 12.02 -12.40
C GLU A 307 -3.02 12.63 -13.80
N ILE A 308 -2.88 11.79 -14.83
CA ILE A 308 -2.77 12.22 -16.23
C ILE A 308 -4.03 12.97 -16.66
N ILE A 309 -5.24 12.42 -16.41
CA ILE A 309 -6.51 13.09 -16.73
C ILE A 309 -6.59 14.48 -16.07
N ASN A 310 -6.18 14.59 -14.82
CA ASN A 310 -6.19 15.86 -14.10
C ASN A 310 -5.20 16.86 -14.71
N LEU A 311 -3.98 16.45 -15.03
CA LEU A 311 -2.97 17.31 -15.68
C LEU A 311 -3.40 17.73 -17.09
N GLU A 312 -3.98 16.83 -17.88
CA GLU A 312 -4.56 17.12 -19.20
C GLU A 312 -5.68 18.15 -19.11
N SER A 313 -6.49 18.10 -18.05
CA SER A 313 -7.51 19.11 -17.80
C SER A 313 -6.88 20.48 -17.53
N GLN A 314 -5.84 20.55 -16.70
CA GLN A 314 -5.13 21.81 -16.39
C GLN A 314 -4.47 22.45 -17.61
N LEU A 315 -3.91 21.64 -18.52
CA LEU A 315 -3.32 22.12 -19.79
C LEU A 315 -4.31 22.88 -20.67
N ARG A 316 -5.62 22.57 -20.58
CA ARG A 316 -6.65 23.26 -21.37
C ARG A 316 -6.92 24.68 -20.90
N TYR A 317 -6.45 25.05 -19.70
CA TYR A 317 -6.81 26.32 -19.03
C TYR A 317 -5.61 27.21 -18.67
N SER A 318 -4.35 26.74 -18.80
CA SER A 318 -3.16 27.55 -18.48
C SER A 318 -2.08 27.45 -19.56
N HIS A 319 -1.86 28.54 -20.31
CA HIS A 319 -0.78 28.65 -21.30
C HIS A 319 0.60 28.90 -20.65
N ALA A 320 0.64 29.43 -19.42
CA ALA A 320 1.88 29.83 -18.75
C ALA A 320 2.74 28.65 -18.28
N TYR A 321 2.13 27.48 -18.03
CA TYR A 321 2.81 26.28 -17.54
C TYR A 321 2.80 25.10 -18.53
N TYR A 322 2.45 25.36 -19.79
CA TYR A 322 2.23 24.32 -20.80
C TYR A 322 3.40 23.33 -20.92
N GLN A 323 4.63 23.82 -21.00
CA GLN A 323 5.82 22.98 -21.15
C GLN A 323 6.09 22.10 -19.91
N LEU A 324 5.89 22.65 -18.71
CA LEU A 324 6.11 21.93 -17.45
C LEU A 324 5.05 20.84 -17.26
N ILE A 325 3.77 21.16 -17.48
CA ILE A 325 2.68 20.19 -17.32
C ILE A 325 2.77 19.12 -18.41
N SER A 326 3.10 19.49 -19.64
CA SER A 326 3.30 18.52 -20.73
C SER A 326 4.41 17.53 -20.42
N HIS A 327 5.53 17.97 -19.83
CA HIS A 327 6.61 17.07 -19.45
C HIS A 327 6.18 16.09 -18.34
N GLN A 328 5.46 16.58 -17.33
CA GLN A 328 4.92 15.72 -16.26
C GLN A 328 3.94 14.66 -16.79
N ILE A 329 3.15 14.99 -17.81
CA ILE A 329 2.27 14.02 -18.46
C ILE A 329 3.10 12.95 -19.16
N THR A 330 4.07 13.33 -19.99
CA THR A 330 4.94 12.38 -20.70
C THR A 330 5.64 11.44 -19.72
N ASP A 331 6.23 11.96 -18.63
CA ASP A 331 6.90 11.13 -17.63
C ASP A 331 5.93 10.10 -16.98
N LYS A 332 4.68 10.51 -16.73
CA LYS A 332 3.65 9.62 -16.17
C LYS A 332 3.12 8.62 -17.19
N GLU A 333 3.03 9.00 -18.46
CA GLU A 333 2.66 8.11 -19.56
C GLU A 333 3.72 7.03 -19.78
N ASP A 334 5.00 7.40 -19.73
CA ASP A 334 6.13 6.48 -19.80
C ASP A 334 6.12 5.50 -18.60
N GLU A 335 5.89 6.00 -17.38
CA GLU A 335 5.71 5.15 -16.18
C GLU A 335 4.53 4.19 -16.35
N LEU A 336 3.39 4.68 -16.85
CA LEU A 336 2.18 3.89 -17.08
C LEU A 336 2.41 2.79 -18.12
N GLU A 337 3.10 3.08 -19.22
CA GLU A 337 3.45 2.09 -20.25
C GLU A 337 4.37 1.02 -19.68
N TRP A 338 5.41 1.43 -18.95
CA TRP A 338 6.33 0.50 -18.30
C TRP A 338 5.63 -0.44 -17.30
N LEU A 339 4.75 0.11 -16.45
CA LEU A 339 3.98 -0.68 -15.48
C LEU A 339 3.04 -1.67 -16.18
N ARG A 340 2.36 -1.25 -17.26
CA ARG A 340 1.51 -2.15 -18.05
C ARG A 340 2.32 -3.27 -18.69
N ALA A 341 3.50 -2.95 -19.24
CA ALA A 341 4.40 -3.94 -19.81
C ALA A 341 4.88 -4.95 -18.75
N SER A 342 5.11 -4.50 -17.51
CA SER A 342 5.56 -5.36 -16.40
C SER A 342 4.55 -6.44 -15.98
N LEU A 343 3.26 -6.22 -16.27
CA LEU A 343 2.14 -7.13 -15.98
C LEU A 343 1.74 -8.01 -17.16
N ILE A 344 2.45 -7.96 -18.30
CA ILE A 344 2.17 -8.84 -19.43
C ILE A 344 2.32 -10.30 -19.00
N VAL A 345 1.26 -11.07 -19.22
CA VAL A 345 1.20 -12.51 -18.95
C VAL A 345 1.55 -13.26 -20.22
N LYS A 346 2.49 -14.21 -20.13
CA LYS A 346 2.71 -15.21 -21.18
C LYS A 346 1.63 -16.28 -21.08
N GLU A 347 1.10 -16.69 -22.22
CA GLU A 347 0.04 -17.71 -22.29
C GLU A 347 0.46 -19.00 -21.54
N LYS A 348 1.68 -19.48 -21.79
CA LYS A 348 2.26 -20.62 -21.10
C LYS A 348 2.92 -20.18 -19.79
N SER A 349 2.57 -20.86 -18.69
CA SER A 349 3.25 -20.79 -17.40
C SER A 349 3.59 -22.20 -16.96
N PHE A 350 4.88 -22.45 -16.74
CA PHE A 350 5.37 -23.73 -16.24
C PHE A 350 4.89 -23.99 -14.81
N ILE A 351 4.89 -22.99 -13.94
CA ILE A 351 4.39 -23.15 -12.56
C ILE A 351 2.90 -23.49 -12.58
N GLU A 352 2.09 -22.86 -13.45
CA GLU A 352 0.68 -23.21 -13.58
C GLU A 352 0.48 -24.65 -14.06
N GLU A 353 1.24 -25.09 -15.07
CA GLU A 353 1.23 -26.46 -15.56
C GLU A 353 1.64 -27.47 -14.47
N TYR A 354 2.70 -27.17 -13.73
CA TYR A 354 3.13 -27.93 -12.57
C TYR A 354 2.00 -28.04 -11.52
N LEU A 355 1.37 -26.93 -11.14
CA LEU A 355 0.29 -26.94 -10.15
C LEU A 355 -0.92 -27.76 -10.63
N ARG A 356 -1.27 -27.72 -11.93
CA ARG A 356 -2.31 -28.59 -12.51
C ARG A 356 -1.96 -30.08 -12.37
N LEU A 357 -0.67 -30.43 -12.41
CA LEU A 357 -0.22 -31.80 -12.20
C LEU A 357 -0.18 -32.18 -10.72
N VAL A 358 0.10 -31.24 -9.81
CA VAL A 358 0.11 -31.48 -8.36
C VAL A 358 -1.26 -31.92 -7.84
N PHE A 359 -2.33 -31.24 -8.27
CA PHE A 359 -3.70 -31.50 -7.80
C PHE A 359 -4.39 -32.62 -8.59
N GLN A 360 -5.45 -33.21 -8.02
CA GLN A 360 -6.12 -34.37 -8.63
C GLN A 360 -7.00 -33.99 -9.82
N ASN A 361 -7.50 -32.76 -9.85
CA ASN A 361 -8.43 -32.26 -10.86
C ASN A 361 -8.38 -30.73 -10.95
N GLU A 362 -9.08 -30.19 -11.95
CA GLU A 362 -9.17 -28.75 -12.22
C GLU A 362 -9.80 -27.94 -11.09
N GLU A 363 -10.80 -28.49 -10.39
CA GLU A 363 -11.48 -27.78 -9.29
C GLU A 363 -10.52 -27.54 -8.11
N GLU A 364 -9.73 -28.55 -7.73
CA GLU A 364 -8.70 -28.44 -6.70
C GLU A 364 -7.58 -27.47 -7.10
N PHE A 365 -7.15 -27.53 -8.36
CA PHE A 365 -6.17 -26.60 -8.91
C PHE A 365 -6.66 -25.15 -8.84
N TYR A 366 -7.87 -24.86 -9.33
CA TYR A 366 -8.41 -23.50 -9.28
C TYR A 366 -8.69 -23.04 -7.85
N PHE A 367 -9.15 -23.93 -6.97
CA PHE A 367 -9.27 -23.61 -5.54
C PHE A 367 -7.94 -23.10 -4.99
N PHE A 368 -6.85 -23.84 -5.23
CA PHE A 368 -5.54 -23.46 -4.70
C PHE A 368 -5.02 -22.15 -5.30
N ILE A 369 -5.17 -21.98 -6.62
CA ILE A 369 -4.78 -20.74 -7.31
C ILE A 369 -5.56 -19.54 -6.77
N PHE A 370 -6.88 -19.64 -6.60
CA PHE A 370 -7.67 -18.53 -6.07
C PHE A 370 -7.36 -18.25 -4.61
N TRP A 371 -7.12 -19.27 -3.78
CA TRP A 371 -6.67 -19.09 -2.41
C TRP A 371 -5.35 -18.31 -2.35
N LEU A 372 -4.34 -18.76 -3.08
CA LEU A 372 -3.01 -18.11 -3.09
C LEU A 372 -3.08 -16.71 -3.71
N SER A 373 -3.82 -16.54 -4.81
CA SER A 373 -3.98 -15.27 -5.51
C SER A 373 -4.73 -14.24 -4.66
N ASN A 374 -5.82 -14.63 -4.01
CA ASN A 374 -6.56 -13.75 -3.10
C ASN A 374 -5.69 -13.33 -1.91
N PHE A 375 -4.91 -14.24 -1.33
CA PHE A 375 -3.97 -13.88 -0.28
C PHE A 375 -2.85 -12.97 -0.80
N PHE A 376 -2.24 -13.28 -1.95
CA PHE A 376 -1.23 -12.43 -2.57
C PHE A 376 -1.78 -11.01 -2.80
N TRP A 377 -3.02 -10.89 -3.27
CA TRP A 377 -3.64 -9.61 -3.57
C TRP A 377 -3.99 -8.80 -2.32
N THR A 378 -4.44 -9.45 -1.25
CA THR A 378 -5.01 -8.77 -0.07
C THR A 378 -4.09 -8.77 1.16
N LEU A 379 -3.24 -9.79 1.31
CA LEU A 379 -2.54 -10.19 2.53
C LEU A 379 -3.45 -10.29 3.76
N ASN A 380 -4.73 -10.57 3.51
CA ASN A 380 -5.71 -10.92 4.54
C ASN A 380 -5.90 -12.42 4.53
N LYS A 381 -5.76 -13.04 5.71
CA LYS A 381 -6.02 -14.47 5.85
C LYS A 381 -7.49 -14.84 5.54
N SER A 382 -7.65 -15.98 4.90
CA SER A 382 -8.92 -16.62 4.53
C SER A 382 -9.72 -17.15 5.73
N ASN A 383 -9.11 -17.25 6.91
CA ASN A 383 -9.64 -18.00 8.05
C ASN A 383 -9.87 -19.49 7.74
N MET A 384 -9.13 -20.04 6.78
CA MET A 384 -9.16 -21.46 6.40
C MET A 384 -7.80 -22.10 6.64
N ALA A 385 -7.78 -23.43 6.62
CA ALA A 385 -6.55 -24.20 6.54
C ALA A 385 -6.53 -25.01 5.24
N VAL A 386 -5.52 -24.78 4.41
CA VAL A 386 -5.23 -25.66 3.29
C VAL A 386 -4.39 -26.82 3.82
N VAL A 387 -4.87 -28.05 3.62
CA VAL A 387 -4.21 -29.27 4.10
C VAL A 387 -3.78 -30.09 2.89
N LEU A 388 -2.48 -30.27 2.70
CA LEU A 388 -1.90 -31.09 1.65
C LEU A 388 -1.40 -32.40 2.27
N ILE A 389 -1.88 -33.53 1.75
CA ILE A 389 -1.41 -34.86 2.11
C ILE A 389 -0.74 -35.54 0.93
N GLY A 390 0.28 -36.35 1.18
CA GLY A 390 1.03 -37.06 0.15
C GLY A 390 2.51 -36.72 0.17
N ASP A 391 3.15 -36.83 -0.99
CA ASP A 391 4.60 -36.72 -1.12
C ASP A 391 5.17 -35.40 -0.56
N SER A 392 6.12 -35.51 0.38
CA SER A 392 6.68 -34.35 1.08
C SER A 392 7.51 -33.49 0.15
N GLU A 393 8.24 -34.09 -0.79
CA GLU A 393 9.08 -33.38 -1.75
C GLU A 393 8.24 -32.43 -2.61
N THR A 394 7.10 -32.91 -3.12
CA THR A 394 6.15 -32.07 -3.85
C THR A 394 5.65 -30.90 -3.00
N THR A 395 5.27 -31.13 -1.72
CA THR A 395 4.82 -30.04 -0.85
C THR A 395 5.93 -29.07 -0.46
N ASP A 396 7.16 -29.55 -0.28
CA ASP A 396 8.31 -28.73 0.02
C ASP A 396 8.67 -27.87 -1.19
N ILE A 397 8.56 -28.39 -2.42
CA ILE A 397 8.77 -27.60 -3.64
C ILE A 397 7.81 -26.43 -3.73
N LEU A 398 6.52 -26.69 -3.48
CA LEU A 398 5.49 -25.66 -3.46
C LEU A 398 5.80 -24.54 -2.45
N VAL A 399 6.29 -24.90 -1.27
CA VAL A 399 6.59 -23.93 -0.21
C VAL A 399 7.90 -23.19 -0.48
N GLU A 400 8.98 -23.92 -0.77
CA GLU A 400 10.34 -23.38 -0.85
C GLU A 400 10.65 -22.66 -2.17
N TYR A 401 10.10 -23.14 -3.29
CA TYR A 401 10.42 -22.59 -4.63
C TYR A 401 9.31 -21.72 -5.22
N ILE A 402 8.09 -21.75 -4.67
CA ILE A 402 6.98 -20.92 -5.16
C ILE A 402 6.50 -19.93 -4.10
N ILE A 403 5.97 -20.41 -2.97
CA ILE A 403 5.34 -19.52 -1.96
C ILE A 403 6.38 -18.58 -1.32
N LYS A 404 7.52 -19.11 -0.86
CA LYS A 404 8.55 -18.30 -0.19
C LYS A 404 9.16 -17.25 -1.10
N PRO A 405 9.64 -17.56 -2.32
CA PRO A 405 10.20 -16.53 -3.20
C PRO A 405 9.20 -15.42 -3.52
N ILE A 406 7.92 -15.76 -3.64
CA ILE A 406 6.87 -14.78 -3.94
C ILE A 406 6.54 -13.90 -2.73
N LEU A 407 6.46 -14.46 -1.51
CA LEU A 407 5.88 -13.74 -0.37
C LEU A 407 6.89 -13.32 0.71
N ILE A 408 8.02 -14.01 0.86
CA ILE A 408 8.85 -13.96 2.07
C ILE A 408 10.25 -13.42 1.75
N ASN A 409 10.49 -12.13 2.00
CA ASN A 409 11.84 -11.56 1.89
C ASN A 409 12.72 -11.95 3.10
N ASN A 410 12.14 -11.88 4.30
CA ASN A 410 12.82 -12.26 5.54
C ASN A 410 12.16 -13.48 6.16
N LYS A 411 12.94 -14.55 6.37
CA LYS A 411 12.48 -15.83 6.96
C LYS A 411 11.74 -15.68 8.29
N LYS A 412 11.97 -14.59 9.04
CA LYS A 412 11.25 -14.31 10.30
C LYS A 412 9.76 -14.05 10.10
N HIS A 413 9.30 -13.77 8.87
CA HIS A 413 7.90 -13.48 8.52
C HIS A 413 7.10 -14.72 8.08
N MET A 414 7.72 -15.88 8.09
CA MET A 414 7.07 -17.18 7.92
C MET A 414 7.37 -18.06 9.14
N SER A 415 6.37 -18.81 9.59
CA SER A 415 6.52 -19.78 10.67
C SER A 415 6.43 -21.18 10.11
N THR A 416 7.56 -21.89 10.05
CA THR A 416 7.58 -23.33 9.73
C THR A 416 7.58 -24.11 11.02
N ILE A 417 6.42 -24.71 11.34
CA ILE A 417 6.14 -25.40 12.58
C ILE A 417 6.30 -26.90 12.38
N THR A 418 7.43 -27.42 12.87
CA THR A 418 7.77 -28.85 12.98
C THR A 418 7.83 -29.29 14.44
N ASN A 419 7.94 -30.59 14.70
CA ASN A 419 8.19 -31.12 16.05
C ASN A 419 9.39 -30.46 16.73
N ASP A 420 10.48 -30.26 15.99
CA ASP A 420 11.70 -29.63 16.50
C ASP A 420 11.50 -28.15 16.82
N SER A 421 10.77 -27.42 15.98
CA SER A 421 10.49 -26.00 16.23
C SER A 421 9.62 -25.82 17.49
N LEU A 422 8.64 -26.70 17.71
CA LEU A 422 7.78 -26.68 18.89
C LEU A 422 8.59 -27.00 20.16
N LEU A 423 9.56 -27.90 20.09
CA LEU A 423 10.43 -28.20 21.22
C LEU A 423 11.39 -27.04 21.54
N LYS A 424 11.89 -26.35 20.52
CA LYS A 424 12.86 -25.24 20.67
C LYS A 424 12.21 -23.95 21.15
N GLU A 425 11.00 -23.64 20.68
CA GLU A 425 10.28 -22.43 21.05
C GLU A 425 9.07 -22.79 21.91
N SER A 426 9.15 -22.51 23.22
CA SER A 426 8.07 -22.76 24.15
C SER A 426 7.03 -21.65 24.17
N ASN A 427 7.35 -20.45 23.67
CA ASN A 427 6.41 -19.33 23.61
C ASN A 427 5.61 -19.38 22.31
N ASP A 428 4.32 -19.66 22.42
CA ASP A 428 3.38 -19.67 21.29
C ASP A 428 3.33 -18.33 20.56
N ASP A 429 3.48 -17.21 21.28
CA ASP A 429 3.34 -15.87 20.68
C ASP A 429 4.44 -15.60 19.65
N LYS A 430 5.67 -16.08 19.89
CA LYS A 430 6.78 -15.95 18.93
C LYS A 430 6.58 -16.74 17.64
N LEU A 431 5.82 -17.83 17.71
CA LEU A 431 5.45 -18.62 16.53
C LEU A 431 4.39 -17.91 15.68
N LEU A 432 3.67 -16.94 16.26
CA LEU A 432 2.51 -16.26 15.68
C LEU A 432 2.78 -14.79 15.30
N GLU A 433 3.57 -14.05 16.08
CA GLU A 433 3.80 -12.62 15.89
C GLU A 433 4.53 -12.33 14.57
N ASP A 434 4.13 -11.27 13.88
CA ASP A 434 4.82 -10.74 12.68
C ASP A 434 5.01 -11.76 11.55
N LYS A 435 4.03 -12.65 11.36
CA LYS A 435 4.01 -13.65 10.29
C LYS A 435 2.88 -13.42 9.29
N ILE A 436 3.20 -13.60 8.01
CA ILE A 436 2.22 -13.62 6.91
C ILE A 436 1.95 -15.03 6.39
N PHE A 437 2.68 -16.05 6.86
CA PHE A 437 2.43 -17.42 6.44
C PHE A 437 2.80 -18.43 7.54
N TYR A 438 1.93 -19.41 7.77
CA TYR A 438 2.09 -20.47 8.76
C TYR A 438 2.08 -21.83 8.07
N HIS A 439 3.17 -22.57 8.19
CA HIS A 439 3.33 -23.90 7.61
C HIS A 439 3.55 -24.93 8.71
N PHE A 440 2.53 -25.74 9.01
CA PHE A 440 2.68 -26.90 9.88
C PHE A 440 3.20 -28.07 9.04
N ASN A 441 4.50 -28.33 9.14
CA ASN A 441 5.20 -29.25 8.26
C ASN A 441 5.38 -30.61 8.92
N ASN A 442 4.71 -31.64 8.37
CA ASN A 442 4.95 -33.06 8.64
C ASN A 442 5.11 -33.40 10.14
N LEU A 443 4.11 -32.99 10.93
CA LEU A 443 4.12 -33.21 12.38
C LEU A 443 4.06 -34.71 12.72
N GLY A 444 5.01 -35.15 13.55
CA GLY A 444 5.17 -36.57 13.92
C GLY A 444 4.16 -37.07 14.97
N ALA A 445 4.08 -38.38 15.18
CA ALA A 445 3.19 -38.99 16.18
C ALA A 445 3.40 -38.51 17.65
N LYS A 446 4.59 -37.99 17.99
CA LYS A 446 4.93 -37.50 19.33
C LYS A 446 4.56 -36.04 19.58
N THR A 447 3.86 -35.41 18.63
CA THR A 447 3.51 -33.99 18.72
C THR A 447 2.57 -33.70 19.89
N ASP A 448 2.75 -32.57 20.56
CA ASP A 448 1.79 -32.06 21.53
C ASP A 448 0.51 -31.59 20.80
N LEU A 449 -0.43 -32.52 20.66
CA LEU A 449 -1.70 -32.29 19.98
C LEU A 449 -2.49 -31.13 20.58
N ARG A 450 -2.42 -30.93 21.90
CA ARG A 450 -3.16 -29.86 22.58
C ARG A 450 -2.59 -28.50 22.19
N ARG A 451 -1.27 -28.37 22.23
CA ARG A 451 -0.57 -27.13 21.85
C ARG A 451 -0.77 -26.80 20.39
N VAL A 452 -0.56 -27.77 19.48
CA VAL A 452 -0.77 -27.58 18.04
C VAL A 452 -2.21 -27.18 17.74
N SER A 453 -3.18 -27.87 18.35
CA SER A 453 -4.59 -27.55 18.13
C SER A 453 -4.96 -26.13 18.61
N LYS A 454 -4.32 -25.63 19.68
CA LYS A 454 -4.48 -24.25 20.15
C LYS A 454 -3.89 -23.25 19.14
N LEU A 455 -2.69 -23.48 18.63
CA LEU A 455 -2.05 -22.62 17.62
C LEU A 455 -2.91 -22.53 16.35
N LEU A 456 -3.35 -23.67 15.82
CA LEU A 456 -4.22 -23.75 14.65
C LEU A 456 -5.54 -22.97 14.85
N ARG A 457 -6.18 -23.12 16.01
CA ARG A 457 -7.38 -22.34 16.36
C ARG A 457 -7.11 -20.84 16.36
N ASN A 458 -5.97 -20.40 16.90
CA ASN A 458 -5.62 -18.97 16.93
C ASN A 458 -5.42 -18.41 15.52
N ILE A 459 -4.81 -19.19 14.61
CA ILE A 459 -4.55 -18.74 13.25
C ILE A 459 -5.85 -18.64 12.43
N VAL A 460 -6.71 -19.65 12.53
CA VAL A 460 -7.97 -19.74 11.76
C VAL A 460 -9.04 -18.78 12.29
N LYS A 461 -9.02 -18.43 13.58
CA LYS A 461 -10.02 -17.56 14.21
C LYS A 461 -10.10 -16.19 13.51
N PRO A 462 -11.29 -15.68 13.14
CA PRO A 462 -11.42 -14.34 12.56
C PRO A 462 -10.85 -13.23 13.46
N ASN A 463 -10.27 -12.21 12.84
CA ASN A 463 -9.89 -10.98 13.53
C ASN A 463 -11.15 -10.13 13.77
N TYR A 464 -11.33 -9.62 14.98
CA TYR A 464 -12.48 -8.79 15.37
C TYR A 464 -12.13 -7.30 15.51
N ILE A 465 -10.87 -6.96 15.31
CA ILE A 465 -10.31 -5.60 15.31
C ILE A 465 -9.60 -5.37 13.97
N THR A 466 -9.35 -4.12 13.61
CA THR A 466 -8.51 -3.80 12.45
C THR A 466 -7.02 -3.84 12.82
N PRO A 467 -6.10 -3.98 11.83
CA PRO A 467 -4.66 -3.87 12.07
C PRO A 467 -4.28 -2.56 12.76
N PHE A 468 -4.90 -1.44 12.36
CA PHE A 468 -4.65 -0.12 12.96
C PHE A 468 -5.03 -0.07 14.45
N GLN A 469 -6.20 -0.63 14.80
CA GLN A 469 -6.62 -0.73 16.20
C GLN A 469 -5.67 -1.63 17.01
N ALA A 470 -5.21 -2.73 16.42
CA ALA A 470 -4.26 -3.63 17.05
C ALA A 470 -2.93 -2.92 17.33
N TRP A 471 -2.41 -2.17 16.35
CA TRP A 471 -1.22 -1.34 16.56
C TRP A 471 -1.46 -0.31 17.64
N ASP A 472 -2.50 0.52 17.57
CA ASP A 472 -2.71 1.59 18.55
C ASP A 472 -2.84 1.09 20.00
N ASN A 473 -3.40 -0.10 20.20
CA ASN A 473 -3.61 -0.72 21.52
C ASN A 473 -2.54 -1.74 21.93
N ASP A 474 -1.51 -1.96 21.11
CA ASP A 474 -0.49 -3.01 21.30
C ASP A 474 -1.10 -4.42 21.49
N GLU A 475 -2.17 -4.72 20.74
CA GLU A 475 -2.87 -6.00 20.77
C GLU A 475 -2.33 -6.98 19.70
N PRO A 476 -2.31 -8.30 19.98
CA PRO A 476 -1.85 -9.29 19.02
C PRO A 476 -2.80 -9.38 17.82
N TYR A 477 -2.23 -9.48 16.62
CA TYR A 477 -2.97 -9.61 15.37
C TYR A 477 -2.37 -10.72 14.51
N ILE A 478 -3.23 -11.60 13.97
CA ILE A 478 -2.80 -12.66 13.05
C ILE A 478 -3.06 -12.21 11.61
N TYR A 479 -2.00 -12.11 10.82
CA TYR A 479 -2.07 -11.64 9.44
C TYR A 479 -2.18 -12.77 8.40
N GLY A 480 -1.46 -13.87 8.63
CA GLY A 480 -1.12 -14.84 7.59
C GLY A 480 -2.05 -16.03 7.34
N GLU A 481 -1.85 -16.64 6.18
CA GLU A 481 -2.49 -17.89 5.75
C GLU A 481 -1.93 -19.14 6.44
N LEU A 482 -2.74 -20.20 6.45
CA LEU A 482 -2.41 -21.47 7.08
C LEU A 482 -2.32 -22.61 6.06
N LEU A 483 -1.14 -23.21 5.98
CA LEU A 483 -0.85 -24.44 5.25
C LEU A 483 -0.44 -25.54 6.23
N VAL A 484 -1.00 -26.74 6.04
CA VAL A 484 -0.65 -27.95 6.79
C VAL A 484 -0.24 -29.02 5.80
N THR A 485 0.95 -29.60 5.97
CA THR A 485 1.43 -30.70 5.13
C THR A 485 1.59 -31.98 5.95
N SER A 486 1.23 -33.13 5.38
CA SER A 486 1.44 -34.42 6.02
C SER A 486 1.64 -35.57 5.03
N GLU A 487 2.80 -36.21 5.08
CA GLU A 487 3.13 -37.38 4.26
C GLU A 487 2.61 -38.67 4.89
N LYS A 488 2.95 -38.93 6.16
CA LYS A 488 2.72 -40.24 6.81
C LYS A 488 1.71 -40.20 7.95
N GLU A 489 1.86 -39.23 8.83
CA GLU A 489 1.03 -39.11 10.03
C GLU A 489 -0.37 -38.58 9.68
N ASN A 490 -1.36 -38.91 10.52
CA ASN A 490 -2.72 -38.46 10.29
C ASN A 490 -2.94 -37.05 10.88
N PRO A 491 -3.09 -36.01 10.04
CA PRO A 491 -3.25 -34.64 10.53
C PRO A 491 -4.63 -34.38 11.14
N HIS A 492 -5.63 -35.24 10.89
CA HIS A 492 -6.98 -35.11 11.46
C HIS A 492 -6.94 -34.99 12.98
N SER A 493 -6.00 -35.69 13.65
CA SER A 493 -5.89 -35.74 15.11
C SER A 493 -5.77 -34.35 15.76
N TYR A 494 -4.97 -33.45 15.19
CA TYR A 494 -4.80 -32.09 15.68
C TYR A 494 -5.69 -31.06 14.97
N LEU A 495 -6.24 -31.40 13.79
CA LEU A 495 -7.17 -30.56 13.04
C LEU A 495 -8.62 -30.64 13.52
N LYS A 496 -9.03 -31.63 14.32
CA LYS A 496 -10.43 -31.87 14.75
C LYS A 496 -11.20 -30.60 15.11
N ASN A 497 -10.51 -29.71 15.80
CA ASN A 497 -11.01 -28.48 16.39
C ASN A 497 -11.30 -27.35 15.39
N ILE A 498 -10.68 -27.40 14.21
CA ILE A 498 -10.84 -26.46 13.10
C ILE A 498 -11.27 -27.16 11.81
N PHE A 499 -11.67 -28.43 11.87
CA PHE A 499 -11.88 -29.27 10.69
C PHE A 499 -12.95 -28.73 9.74
N GLY A 500 -13.95 -28.03 10.29
CA GLY A 500 -14.95 -27.32 9.50
C GLY A 500 -14.38 -26.19 8.62
N SER A 501 -13.20 -25.67 8.96
CA SER A 501 -12.43 -24.63 8.26
C SER A 501 -11.32 -25.18 7.34
N CYS A 502 -11.25 -26.51 7.14
CA CYS A 502 -10.19 -27.13 6.34
C CYS A 502 -10.66 -27.50 4.93
N SER A 503 -9.83 -27.24 3.93
CA SER A 503 -9.87 -27.89 2.62
C SER A 503 -8.70 -28.86 2.52
N VAL A 504 -8.95 -30.11 2.13
CA VAL A 504 -7.94 -31.19 2.18
C VAL A 504 -7.71 -31.74 0.78
N PHE A 505 -6.45 -31.77 0.35
CA PHE A 505 -6.04 -32.17 -0.99
C PHE A 505 -4.95 -33.24 -0.90
N ARG A 506 -5.04 -34.23 -1.80
CA ARG A 506 -3.95 -35.16 -2.01
C ARG A 506 -3.07 -34.67 -3.14
N VAL A 507 -1.79 -34.45 -2.86
CA VAL A 507 -0.80 -34.12 -3.88
C VAL A 507 -0.22 -35.38 -4.52
N LYS A 508 0.12 -35.30 -5.81
CA LYS A 508 0.85 -36.37 -6.51
C LYS A 508 2.33 -36.37 -6.11
N SER A 509 3.01 -37.48 -6.34
CA SER A 509 4.46 -37.57 -6.09
C SER A 509 5.26 -36.81 -7.13
N MET A 510 6.44 -36.35 -6.71
CA MET A 510 7.33 -35.62 -7.61
C MET A 510 7.76 -36.48 -8.81
N ASP A 511 8.03 -37.77 -8.60
CA ASP A 511 8.34 -38.72 -9.68
C ASP A 511 7.22 -38.76 -10.73
N THR A 512 5.96 -38.90 -10.30
CA THR A 512 4.80 -38.89 -11.21
C THR A 512 4.68 -37.58 -12.01
N ILE A 513 5.02 -36.45 -11.37
CA ILE A 513 4.96 -35.14 -12.01
C ILE A 513 6.07 -35.01 -13.06
N LEU A 514 7.31 -35.41 -12.71
CA LEU A 514 8.46 -35.37 -13.63
C LEU A 514 8.29 -36.29 -14.83
N ASP A 515 7.73 -37.48 -14.63
CA ASP A 515 7.43 -38.41 -15.72
C ASP A 515 6.43 -37.79 -16.71
N LYS A 516 5.39 -37.12 -16.21
CA LYS A 516 4.40 -36.42 -17.06
C LYS A 516 4.98 -35.21 -17.78
N LEU A 517 5.89 -34.49 -17.14
CA LEU A 517 6.63 -33.39 -17.75
C LEU A 517 7.72 -33.88 -18.72
N ASN A 518 8.07 -35.18 -18.67
CA ASN A 518 9.21 -35.78 -19.36
C ASN A 518 10.49 -34.95 -19.13
N MET A 519 10.79 -34.69 -17.85
CA MET A 519 11.81 -33.73 -17.42
C MET A 519 12.64 -34.26 -16.26
N GLU A 520 13.93 -33.93 -16.23
CA GLU A 520 14.80 -34.20 -15.08
C GLU A 520 14.74 -33.08 -14.03
N TYR A 521 15.02 -33.39 -12.76
CA TYR A 521 15.05 -32.42 -11.65
C TYR A 521 15.86 -31.14 -11.95
N SER A 522 17.03 -31.27 -12.57
CA SER A 522 17.89 -30.11 -12.86
C SER A 522 17.25 -29.11 -13.83
N GLN A 523 16.40 -29.59 -14.74
CA GLN A 523 15.63 -28.76 -15.66
C GLN A 523 14.39 -28.20 -14.99
N PHE A 524 13.79 -28.96 -14.06
CA PHE A 524 12.61 -28.57 -13.30
C PHE A 524 12.86 -27.31 -12.46
N ASP A 525 13.92 -27.31 -11.63
CA ASP A 525 14.23 -26.18 -10.74
C ASP A 525 14.43 -24.88 -11.52
N LYS A 526 15.15 -24.97 -12.65
CA LYS A 526 15.36 -23.83 -13.53
C LYS A 526 14.04 -23.35 -14.15
N SER A 527 13.16 -24.26 -14.55
CA SER A 527 11.87 -23.92 -15.16
C SER A 527 10.94 -23.22 -14.17
N ILE A 528 10.95 -23.60 -12.88
CA ILE A 528 10.24 -22.86 -11.83
C ILE A 528 10.82 -21.45 -11.69
N ALA A 529 12.14 -21.32 -11.51
CA ALA A 529 12.79 -20.03 -11.31
C ALA A 529 12.56 -19.06 -12.49
N ASP A 530 12.67 -19.55 -13.73
CA ASP A 530 12.49 -18.77 -14.95
C ASP A 530 11.02 -18.31 -15.15
N ASP A 531 10.04 -19.03 -14.57
CA ASP A 531 8.62 -18.73 -14.71
C ASP A 531 8.01 -17.93 -13.53
N LEU A 532 8.71 -17.79 -12.40
CA LEU A 532 8.21 -17.07 -11.21
C LEU A 532 7.60 -15.70 -11.53
N ASN A 533 8.30 -14.88 -12.32
CA ASN A 533 7.82 -13.55 -12.69
C ASN A 533 6.50 -13.59 -13.49
N ASN A 534 6.37 -14.56 -14.40
CA ASN A 534 5.18 -14.75 -15.22
C ASN A 534 4.02 -15.31 -14.37
N PHE A 535 4.31 -16.25 -13.48
CA PHE A 535 3.33 -16.80 -12.55
C PHE A 535 2.78 -15.73 -11.59
N VAL A 536 3.63 -14.83 -11.09
CA VAL A 536 3.18 -13.68 -10.27
C VAL A 536 2.25 -12.75 -11.06
N ASN A 537 2.52 -12.52 -12.34
CA ASN A 537 1.60 -11.77 -13.21
C ASN A 537 0.25 -12.51 -13.36
N LYS A 538 0.26 -13.85 -13.42
CA LYS A 538 -0.97 -14.64 -13.37
C LYS A 538 -1.70 -14.52 -12.03
N LEU A 539 -1.00 -14.57 -10.89
CA LEU A 539 -1.61 -14.34 -9.57
C LEU A 539 -2.27 -12.97 -9.48
N VAL A 540 -1.64 -11.92 -10.03
CA VAL A 540 -2.24 -10.59 -10.18
C VAL A 540 -3.54 -10.66 -10.99
N GLN A 541 -3.52 -11.34 -12.14
CA GLN A 541 -4.69 -11.48 -13.02
C GLN A 541 -5.85 -12.23 -12.35
N TYR A 542 -5.58 -13.35 -11.66
CA TYR A 542 -6.60 -14.10 -10.93
C TYR A 542 -7.19 -13.28 -9.77
N GLY A 543 -6.37 -12.45 -9.13
CA GLY A 543 -6.73 -11.70 -7.92
C GLY A 543 -7.65 -10.52 -8.18
N GLN A 544 -7.76 -10.04 -9.43
CA GLN A 544 -8.60 -8.90 -9.80
C GLN A 544 -10.07 -9.06 -9.39
N TYR A 545 -10.55 -10.30 -9.31
CA TYR A 545 -11.94 -10.59 -8.95
C TYR A 545 -12.17 -10.70 -7.43
N ASN A 546 -11.11 -10.79 -6.61
CA ASN A 546 -11.17 -10.89 -5.14
C ASN A 546 -12.15 -11.95 -4.60
N GLU A 547 -12.36 -13.04 -5.33
CA GLU A 547 -13.20 -14.14 -4.88
C GLU A 547 -12.36 -15.09 -4.03
N SER A 548 -12.46 -14.95 -2.70
CA SER A 548 -11.92 -15.96 -1.80
C SER A 548 -12.69 -17.26 -2.02
N PRO A 549 -12.03 -18.39 -2.27
CA PRO A 549 -12.73 -19.65 -2.48
C PRO A 549 -13.42 -20.09 -1.19
N ASP A 550 -14.61 -20.66 -1.33
CA ASP A 550 -15.29 -21.37 -0.25
C ASP A 550 -14.60 -22.71 0.05
N ILE A 551 -14.79 -23.21 1.27
CA ILE A 551 -14.19 -24.47 1.71
C ILE A 551 -14.62 -25.62 0.80
N LEU A 552 -13.64 -26.27 0.17
CA LEU A 552 -13.88 -27.39 -0.71
C LEU A 552 -14.05 -28.68 0.09
N ASN A 553 -15.15 -29.40 -0.19
CA ASN A 553 -15.43 -30.69 0.44
C ASN A 553 -15.04 -31.84 -0.50
N THR A 554 -13.81 -32.31 -0.33
CA THR A 554 -13.24 -33.45 -1.08
C THR A 554 -13.52 -34.79 -0.38
N ASP A 555 -13.35 -35.88 -1.12
CA ASP A 555 -13.32 -37.22 -0.52
C ASP A 555 -12.16 -37.34 0.46
N GLU A 556 -11.00 -36.76 0.13
CA GLU A 556 -9.82 -36.70 0.99
C GLU A 556 -10.16 -36.12 2.36
N LYS A 557 -10.91 -35.02 2.39
CA LYS A 557 -11.41 -34.43 3.64
C LYS A 557 -12.31 -35.42 4.37
N SER A 558 -13.35 -35.92 3.71
CA SER A 558 -14.35 -36.81 4.34
C SER A 558 -13.72 -38.05 4.98
N TYR A 559 -12.67 -38.59 4.35
CA TYR A 559 -12.01 -39.83 4.78
C TYR A 559 -10.72 -39.61 5.58
N LEU A 560 -10.23 -38.38 5.77
CA LEU A 560 -8.92 -38.07 6.39
C LEU A 560 -8.71 -38.78 7.74
N HIS A 561 -9.76 -38.91 8.54
CA HIS A 561 -9.73 -39.57 9.84
C HIS A 561 -9.32 -41.06 9.78
N THR A 562 -9.36 -41.68 8.60
CA THR A 562 -8.97 -43.08 8.34
C THR A 562 -7.50 -43.23 7.92
N MET A 563 -6.81 -42.15 7.57
CA MET A 563 -5.43 -42.15 7.09
C MET A 563 -4.48 -42.84 8.10
N LYS A 564 -3.60 -43.72 7.60
CA LYS A 564 -2.55 -44.42 8.36
C LYS A 564 -1.30 -44.61 7.51
N ASN A 565 -0.12 -44.26 8.04
CA ASN A 565 1.17 -44.40 7.34
C ASN A 565 1.15 -43.85 5.90
N GLY A 566 0.51 -42.70 5.70
CA GLY A 566 0.36 -42.08 4.37
C GLY A 566 -0.74 -42.69 3.49
N VAL A 567 -1.29 -43.84 3.87
CA VAL A 567 -2.37 -44.50 3.13
C VAL A 567 -3.71 -43.93 3.56
N LEU A 568 -4.43 -43.37 2.60
CA LEU A 568 -5.82 -42.92 2.72
C LEU A 568 -6.62 -43.54 1.57
N VAL A 569 -7.71 -44.23 1.88
CA VAL A 569 -8.56 -44.88 0.86
C VAL A 569 -9.86 -44.11 0.73
N THR A 570 -10.03 -43.41 -0.39
CA THR A 570 -11.28 -42.76 -0.77
C THR A 570 -12.17 -43.74 -1.55
N PRO A 571 -13.47 -43.44 -1.75
CA PRO A 571 -14.36 -44.31 -2.54
C PRO A 571 -13.86 -44.58 -3.96
N LYS A 572 -13.18 -43.61 -4.58
CA LYS A 572 -12.54 -43.80 -5.89
C LYS A 572 -11.40 -44.83 -5.81
N ILE A 573 -10.49 -44.66 -4.86
CA ILE A 573 -9.35 -45.58 -4.65
C ILE A 573 -9.86 -46.98 -4.31
N ASP A 574 -10.89 -47.10 -3.47
CA ASP A 574 -11.46 -48.41 -3.09
C ASP A 574 -11.96 -49.22 -4.30
N ARG A 575 -12.59 -48.56 -5.28
CA ARG A 575 -13.04 -49.19 -6.53
C ARG A 575 -11.86 -49.62 -7.42
N GLU A 576 -10.80 -48.83 -7.46
CA GLU A 576 -9.58 -49.21 -8.20
C GLU A 576 -8.90 -50.41 -7.54
N ILE A 577 -8.91 -50.48 -6.20
CA ILE A 577 -8.41 -51.66 -5.46
C ILE A 577 -9.24 -52.89 -5.81
N ASP A 578 -10.58 -52.79 -5.84
CA ASP A 578 -11.45 -53.89 -6.24
C ASP A 578 -11.13 -54.38 -7.67
N THR A 579 -10.92 -53.43 -8.58
CA THR A 579 -10.55 -53.72 -9.98
C THR A 579 -9.18 -54.39 -10.07
N PHE A 580 -8.20 -53.90 -9.31
CA PHE A 580 -6.87 -54.50 -9.21
C PHE A 580 -6.92 -55.95 -8.69
N VAL A 581 -7.70 -56.19 -7.64
CA VAL A 581 -7.90 -57.54 -7.07
C VAL A 581 -8.53 -58.47 -8.10
N GLU A 582 -9.57 -58.05 -8.82
CA GLU A 582 -10.21 -58.88 -9.84
C GLU A 582 -9.27 -59.15 -11.03
N ASN A 583 -8.45 -58.18 -11.42
CA ASN A 583 -7.42 -58.36 -12.45
C ASN A 583 -6.35 -59.39 -12.03
N ILE A 584 -5.98 -59.45 -10.75
CA ILE A 584 -5.09 -60.49 -10.22
C ILE A 584 -5.79 -61.86 -10.24
N LEU A 585 -7.02 -61.95 -9.72
CA LEU A 585 -7.77 -63.21 -9.63
C LEU A 585 -8.04 -63.83 -11.01
N SER A 586 -8.28 -62.99 -12.01
CA SER A 586 -8.47 -63.41 -13.41
C SER A 586 -7.17 -63.56 -14.20
N LYS A 587 -6.02 -63.20 -13.60
CA LYS A 587 -4.69 -63.16 -14.26
C LYS A 587 -4.73 -62.36 -15.56
N HIS A 588 -5.45 -61.22 -15.53
CA HIS A 588 -5.69 -60.39 -16.70
C HIS A 588 -4.44 -59.58 -17.06
N THR A 589 -3.49 -60.21 -17.76
CA THR A 589 -2.17 -59.66 -18.11
C THR A 589 -2.23 -58.28 -18.77
N ASN A 590 -3.23 -58.03 -19.63
CA ASN A 590 -3.41 -56.74 -20.29
C ASN A 590 -3.59 -55.57 -19.32
N ALA A 591 -4.17 -55.79 -18.13
CA ALA A 591 -4.29 -54.73 -17.11
C ALA A 591 -2.94 -54.32 -16.52
N PHE A 592 -1.90 -55.13 -16.68
CA PHE A 592 -0.58 -54.93 -16.09
C PHE A 592 0.47 -54.49 -17.10
N VAL A 593 0.10 -54.27 -18.37
CA VAL A 593 1.05 -54.00 -19.47
C VAL A 593 1.91 -52.75 -19.22
N MET A 594 1.39 -51.76 -18.48
CA MET A 594 2.11 -50.53 -18.11
C MET A 594 3.35 -50.78 -17.23
N ILE A 595 3.41 -51.92 -16.52
CA ILE A 595 4.58 -52.30 -15.71
C ILE A 595 5.81 -52.48 -16.59
N ARG A 596 5.63 -52.91 -17.85
CA ARG A 596 6.74 -53.08 -18.80
C ARG A 596 7.50 -51.76 -19.03
N GLU A 597 6.81 -50.63 -19.02
CA GLU A 597 7.42 -49.31 -19.21
C GLU A 597 8.26 -48.87 -18.01
N HIS A 598 7.97 -49.42 -16.82
CA HIS A 598 8.69 -49.14 -15.57
C HIS A 598 9.77 -50.20 -15.25
N GLY A 599 9.83 -51.29 -16.01
CA GLY A 599 10.83 -52.33 -15.87
C GLY A 599 10.42 -53.62 -16.59
N GLU A 600 11.11 -53.92 -17.69
CA GLU A 600 10.87 -55.14 -18.48
C GLU A 600 11.02 -56.40 -17.61
N ASP A 601 12.09 -56.50 -16.82
CA ASP A 601 12.32 -57.61 -15.89
C ASP A 601 11.20 -57.77 -14.86
N MET A 602 10.62 -56.65 -14.40
CA MET A 602 9.53 -56.67 -13.41
C MET A 602 8.24 -57.21 -14.03
N TYR A 603 7.97 -56.86 -15.28
CA TYR A 603 6.80 -57.33 -16.02
C TYR A 603 6.93 -58.81 -16.39
N GLU A 604 8.11 -59.24 -16.86
CA GLU A 604 8.37 -60.66 -17.14
C GLU A 604 8.26 -61.53 -15.87
N GLU A 605 8.75 -61.03 -14.72
CA GLU A 605 8.56 -61.71 -13.44
C GLU A 605 7.07 -61.83 -13.07
N LEU A 606 6.25 -60.80 -13.33
CA LEU A 606 4.81 -60.85 -13.09
C LEU A 606 4.13 -61.90 -13.97
N LEU A 607 4.45 -61.95 -15.26
CA LEU A 607 3.89 -62.94 -16.19
C LEU A 607 4.24 -64.37 -15.76
N SER A 608 5.52 -64.62 -15.44
CA SER A 608 5.96 -65.92 -14.92
C SER A 608 5.26 -66.30 -13.62
N ASN A 609 4.97 -65.33 -12.74
CA ASN A 609 4.21 -65.59 -11.52
C ASN A 609 2.76 -65.97 -11.84
N PHE A 610 2.10 -65.32 -12.79
CA PHE A 610 0.73 -65.66 -13.20
C PHE A 610 0.63 -67.07 -13.83
N ASP A 611 1.64 -67.50 -14.60
CA ASP A 611 1.72 -68.86 -15.14
C ASP A 611 1.79 -69.94 -14.03
N GLU A 612 2.36 -69.58 -12.88
CA GLU A 612 2.43 -70.45 -11.69
C GLU A 612 1.22 -70.31 -10.74
N ASP A 613 0.19 -69.54 -11.10
CA ASP A 613 -0.92 -69.14 -10.22
C ASP A 613 -0.46 -68.39 -8.96
N MET A 614 0.50 -67.47 -9.11
CA MET A 614 1.15 -66.75 -8.01
C MET A 614 1.23 -65.23 -8.24
N ILE A 615 1.41 -64.46 -7.16
CA ILE A 615 1.74 -63.02 -7.23
C ILE A 615 2.72 -62.60 -6.14
N ALA A 616 3.71 -61.77 -6.48
CA ALA A 616 4.74 -61.29 -5.56
C ALA A 616 4.18 -60.31 -4.52
N GLN A 617 4.21 -60.70 -3.25
CA GLN A 617 3.76 -59.89 -2.12
C GLN A 617 4.50 -58.55 -1.95
N PRO A 618 5.84 -58.46 -2.06
CA PRO A 618 6.55 -57.21 -1.82
C PRO A 618 6.32 -56.15 -2.91
N LEU A 619 5.70 -56.51 -4.03
CA LEU A 619 5.49 -55.63 -5.18
C LEU A 619 4.03 -55.20 -5.37
N LEU A 620 3.11 -55.60 -4.48
CA LEU A 620 1.67 -55.34 -4.67
C LEU A 620 1.35 -53.85 -4.75
N SER A 621 1.87 -53.02 -3.84
CA SER A 621 1.66 -51.57 -3.90
C SER A 621 2.32 -50.95 -5.13
N THR A 622 3.49 -51.43 -5.52
CA THR A 622 4.19 -50.98 -6.74
C THR A 622 3.35 -51.26 -7.98
N TYR A 623 2.85 -52.49 -8.13
CA TYR A 623 1.97 -52.86 -9.25
C TYR A 623 0.71 -52.02 -9.27
N PHE A 624 0.05 -51.86 -8.11
CA PHE A 624 -1.15 -51.04 -8.00
C PHE A 624 -0.88 -49.59 -8.43
N ASN A 625 0.18 -48.96 -7.89
CA ASN A 625 0.50 -47.56 -8.19
C ASN A 625 0.84 -47.37 -9.69
N ILE A 626 1.53 -48.31 -10.33
CA ILE A 626 1.83 -48.22 -11.77
C ILE A 626 0.53 -48.29 -12.61
N ILE A 627 -0.40 -49.17 -12.25
CA ILE A 627 -1.63 -49.41 -13.03
C ILE A 627 -2.67 -48.32 -12.79
N SER A 628 -2.82 -47.91 -11.53
CA SER A 628 -3.78 -46.90 -11.10
C SER A 628 -3.25 -45.47 -11.23
N GLY A 629 -1.98 -45.31 -11.63
CA GLY A 629 -1.32 -44.03 -11.87
C GLY A 629 -1.27 -43.14 -10.62
N ASP A 630 -2.04 -42.05 -10.65
CA ASP A 630 -2.02 -40.96 -9.65
C ASP A 630 -2.50 -41.36 -8.23
N MET A 631 -2.95 -42.60 -8.04
CA MET A 631 -3.50 -43.10 -6.78
C MET A 631 -2.44 -43.80 -5.92
N LEU A 632 -1.58 -43.01 -5.30
CA LEU A 632 -0.46 -43.53 -4.52
C LEU A 632 -0.90 -44.21 -3.22
N ILE A 633 -0.53 -45.48 -3.08
CA ILE A 633 -0.48 -46.22 -1.84
C ILE A 633 1.00 -46.45 -1.49
N PRO A 634 1.61 -45.58 -0.65
CA PRO A 634 3.05 -45.59 -0.43
C PRO A 634 3.54 -46.74 0.47
N ASP A 635 2.68 -47.28 1.33
CA ASP A 635 3.04 -48.32 2.28
C ASP A 635 2.45 -49.69 1.88
N ASN A 636 3.31 -50.60 1.45
CA ASN A 636 2.89 -51.95 1.03
C ASN A 636 2.30 -52.77 2.19
N VAL A 637 2.71 -52.50 3.44
CA VAL A 637 2.21 -53.25 4.61
C VAL A 637 0.75 -52.89 4.90
N GLU A 638 0.42 -51.60 4.93
CA GLU A 638 -0.96 -51.13 5.03
C GLU A 638 -1.77 -51.53 3.80
N PHE A 639 -1.17 -51.53 2.59
CA PHE A 639 -1.87 -52.00 1.39
C PHE A 639 -2.27 -53.47 1.49
N ILE A 640 -1.36 -54.34 1.95
CA ILE A 640 -1.67 -55.76 2.17
C ILE A 640 -2.82 -55.94 3.16
N LYS A 641 -2.87 -55.14 4.24
CA LYS A 641 -3.99 -55.18 5.18
C LYS A 641 -5.31 -54.81 4.51
N ILE A 642 -5.30 -53.85 3.59
CA ILE A 642 -6.49 -53.52 2.79
C ILE A 642 -6.85 -54.70 1.90
N LEU A 643 -5.91 -55.26 1.14
CA LEU A 643 -6.14 -56.40 0.25
C LEU A 643 -6.67 -57.64 0.99
N GLN A 644 -6.23 -57.88 2.23
CA GLN A 644 -6.77 -58.93 3.11
C GLN A 644 -8.26 -58.77 3.41
N THR A 645 -8.82 -57.57 3.31
CA THR A 645 -10.26 -57.34 3.44
C THR A 645 -11.02 -57.59 2.14
N LYS A 646 -10.32 -57.62 1.00
CA LYS A 646 -10.90 -57.71 -0.34
C LYS A 646 -10.92 -59.13 -0.91
N ALA A 647 -9.90 -59.94 -0.65
CA ALA A 647 -9.85 -61.34 -1.12
C ALA A 647 -9.14 -62.28 -0.12
N ASP A 648 -9.60 -63.53 -0.05
CA ASP A 648 -9.11 -64.54 0.90
C ASP A 648 -7.67 -64.98 0.61
N MET A 649 -7.22 -64.95 -0.65
CA MET A 649 -5.84 -65.30 -1.02
C MET A 649 -4.77 -64.49 -0.28
N PHE A 650 -5.06 -63.23 0.07
CA PHE A 650 -4.11 -62.37 0.78
C PHE A 650 -4.03 -62.66 2.29
N LYS A 651 -4.92 -63.50 2.82
CA LYS A 651 -4.93 -63.94 4.22
C LYS A 651 -4.02 -65.15 4.47
N GLU A 652 -3.55 -65.82 3.41
CA GLU A 652 -2.68 -66.98 3.56
C GLU A 652 -1.31 -66.62 4.15
N ALA A 653 -0.81 -67.49 5.03
CA ALA A 653 0.52 -67.35 5.61
C ALA A 653 1.59 -67.70 4.56
N LEU A 654 2.41 -66.72 4.20
CA LEU A 654 3.51 -66.89 3.26
C LEU A 654 4.63 -67.76 3.86
N ASN A 655 4.99 -68.83 3.16
CA ASN A 655 6.08 -69.73 3.53
C ASN A 655 7.23 -69.65 2.51
N ASP A 656 8.42 -70.12 2.87
CA ASP A 656 9.59 -70.00 1.99
C ASP A 656 9.51 -70.90 0.74
N LYS A 657 8.55 -71.83 0.67
CA LYS A 657 8.34 -72.66 -0.53
C LYS A 657 7.70 -71.90 -1.68
N SER A 658 6.99 -70.79 -1.39
CA SER A 658 6.43 -69.93 -2.44
C SER A 658 7.40 -68.85 -2.92
N LYS A 659 8.65 -68.86 -2.45
CA LYS A 659 9.63 -67.81 -2.74
C LYS A 659 10.26 -67.98 -4.13
N ALA A 660 10.24 -66.94 -4.95
CA ALA A 660 10.97 -66.85 -6.21
C ALA A 660 11.68 -65.50 -6.29
N ASN A 661 12.89 -65.45 -6.88
CA ASN A 661 13.71 -64.24 -6.98
C ASN A 661 13.87 -63.46 -5.66
N GLY A 662 13.96 -64.18 -4.53
CA GLY A 662 14.07 -63.56 -3.21
C GLY A 662 12.75 -63.06 -2.60
N LYS A 663 11.63 -63.09 -3.34
CA LYS A 663 10.34 -62.50 -2.97
C LYS A 663 9.33 -63.58 -2.59
N LYS A 664 8.60 -63.38 -1.51
CA LYS A 664 7.48 -64.25 -1.13
C LYS A 664 6.28 -63.98 -2.03
N ARG A 665 5.53 -65.03 -2.39
CA ARG A 665 4.40 -64.94 -3.32
C ARG A 665 3.14 -65.54 -2.72
N TYR A 666 1.99 -64.90 -2.96
CA TYR A 666 0.67 -65.44 -2.66
C TYR A 666 0.23 -66.39 -3.77
N LYS A 667 -0.50 -67.45 -3.41
CA LYS A 667 -1.19 -68.29 -4.38
C LYS A 667 -2.50 -67.62 -4.79
N ILE A 668 -2.76 -67.54 -6.09
CA ILE A 668 -3.99 -66.96 -6.64
C ILE A 668 -5.10 -68.01 -6.60
N PHE A 669 -6.16 -67.71 -5.86
CA PHE A 669 -7.41 -68.47 -5.84
C PHE A 669 -8.56 -67.56 -5.41
N ARG A 670 -9.78 -67.93 -5.80
CA ARG A 670 -11.00 -67.23 -5.39
C ARG A 670 -11.50 -67.71 -4.04
#